data_AF-A0A7X4HFF8-F1
#
_entry.id   AF-A0A7X4HFF8-F1
#
_cell.length_a   1.000
_cell.length_b   1.000
_cell.length_c   1.000
_cell.angle_alpha   90.00
_cell.angle_beta   90.00
_cell.angle_gamma   90.00
#
_symmetry.space_group_name_H-M   'P 1'
#
loop_
_entity.id
_entity.type
_entity.pdbx_description
1 polymer ?
#
loop_
_entity_poly.entity_id
_entity_poly.type
_entity_poly.pdbx_seq_one_letter_code
_entity_poly.pdbx_strand_id
1 'polypeptide(L)'
;MNDQMAVQALLSEQPCWWLAPDIAVELNAGARQGGPGTLLVGLGDPEGDGQAVCLNYKGDPGGARSVAALVAGADAARWQAWRARLPSTGAIRTIVVEDFSLDTCCALLLFGAALDGRPLPDTAAWVAYVSAWEGGDCLDGADLSRSAACLLSVLGHSYLPPQAADVARDGYARAGLHACLALMRRMLASQPRPEAGIGYLEGAEYGRALAHLAHERQMYELALRQASRCQLLVDLAGSGRQVLLDALILSEVFPSGVLKVMARADSANSWTRKGYALLALHRPGEAGNGNDMVLSLDPRCGATLEGLWRALEALEAERWAGGRPADAPRALASYRDPANPSRMAPGAPNQPWYDDNGRHTLLAAPKLLDDGTPGSRLDWRADVLPALWRQYFLRPAAALVEALPAQDGAAAAAVTAPPGRAKAVRVLGWNAESAAAQGLHPDLALLETPSFQAWLASHSQAGGPAASPLALPPQDSYEVLRCGAVQVLAHRHGVTLFEGPGARGAAQPLAGVAAAVAAVSAAYSGFLADYADKLAEWTAELGKHHGAAAGRDAEGWGKQMHEVKARALAVIAGGSMLRDDFDENRVSEALQRWWGVSQQRGELLGLIDRIDGMMRHAIAARTEMRQRVYGSVFSALGLGLAANHIWEPIREWLTMNSYEWQLKLFKESPAPDVHELAAIAHQVANYELATVGVVVGFSLLGFILYWRFGIRGESH
;
A
#
# COMPACT_ATOMS: atom_id res chain seq x y z
N MET A 1 24.86 10.58 53.22
CA MET A 1 25.68 10.64 51.98
C MET A 1 24.75 10.15 50.89
N ASN A 2 24.40 10.98 49.91
CA ASN A 2 23.40 10.61 48.89
C ASN A 2 23.82 9.29 48.22
N ASP A 3 22.92 8.32 48.09
CA ASP A 3 23.20 7.00 47.53
C ASP A 3 23.83 7.09 46.13
N GLN A 4 23.49 8.14 45.36
CA GLN A 4 24.15 8.49 44.10
C GLN A 4 25.65 8.75 44.23
N MET A 5 26.09 9.48 45.28
CA MET A 5 27.50 9.73 45.52
C MET A 5 28.25 8.44 45.87
N ALA A 6 27.59 7.47 46.52
CA ALA A 6 28.20 6.18 46.85
C ALA A 6 28.40 5.30 45.60
N VAL A 7 27.39 5.22 44.72
CA VAL A 7 27.51 4.55 43.41
C VAL A 7 28.61 5.20 42.57
N GLN A 8 28.62 6.53 42.48
CA GLN A 8 29.61 7.27 41.71
C GLN A 8 31.03 7.04 42.26
N ALA A 9 31.22 7.09 43.57
CA ALA A 9 32.51 6.84 44.20
C ALA A 9 33.00 5.40 43.89
N LEU A 10 32.16 4.39 44.10
CA LEU A 10 32.51 3.00 43.81
C LEU A 10 32.84 2.76 42.34
N LEU A 11 32.06 3.32 41.40
CA LEU A 11 32.32 3.20 39.97
C LEU A 11 33.59 3.94 39.51
N SER A 12 33.99 4.99 40.24
CA SER A 12 35.22 5.73 39.99
C SER A 12 36.47 5.06 40.59
N GLU A 13 36.31 4.37 41.71
CA GLU A 13 37.38 3.66 42.42
C GLU A 13 37.59 2.22 41.93
N GLN A 14 36.60 1.63 41.26
CA GLN A 14 36.74 0.30 40.68
C GLN A 14 37.64 0.33 39.43
N PRO A 15 38.72 -0.48 39.39
CA PRO A 15 39.48 -0.65 38.17
C PRO A 15 38.57 -1.22 37.08
N CYS A 16 38.70 -0.68 35.86
CA CYS A 16 37.97 -1.16 34.69
C CYS A 16 38.56 -2.51 34.26
N TRP A 17 38.27 -3.57 35.00
CA TRP A 17 38.87 -4.90 34.84
C TRP A 17 38.68 -5.45 33.42
N TRP A 18 37.57 -5.13 32.76
CA TRP A 18 37.30 -5.52 31.37
C TRP A 18 38.28 -4.90 30.36
N LEU A 19 39.03 -3.85 30.72
CA LEU A 19 40.06 -3.26 29.87
C LEU A 19 41.41 -4.00 29.95
N ALA A 20 41.55 -5.01 30.82
CA ALA A 20 42.80 -5.73 30.99
C ALA A 20 43.29 -6.33 29.65
N PRO A 21 44.56 -6.10 29.24
CA PRO A 21 45.05 -6.40 27.90
C PRO A 21 44.92 -7.88 27.53
N ASP A 22 45.00 -8.75 28.53
CA ASP A 22 44.94 -10.21 28.47
C ASP A 22 43.52 -10.81 28.39
N ILE A 23 42.47 -9.98 28.48
CA ILE A 23 41.09 -10.46 28.29
C ILE A 23 40.75 -10.48 26.79
N ALA A 24 40.42 -11.67 26.28
CA ALA A 24 39.79 -11.87 24.98
C ALA A 24 38.28 -11.65 25.07
N VAL A 25 37.70 -11.04 24.04
CA VAL A 25 36.25 -10.81 23.93
C VAL A 25 35.76 -11.42 22.63
N GLU A 26 34.78 -12.31 22.73
CA GLU A 26 34.20 -13.05 21.61
C GLU A 26 32.69 -12.78 21.52
N LEU A 27 32.21 -12.52 20.31
CA LEU A 27 30.78 -12.45 20.01
C LEU A 27 30.36 -13.78 19.37
N ASN A 28 29.72 -14.64 20.16
CA ASN A 28 29.37 -16.00 19.74
C ASN A 28 28.07 -16.48 20.40
N ALA A 29 26.93 -16.14 19.78
CA ALA A 29 25.59 -16.56 20.22
C ALA A 29 25.39 -18.09 20.27
N GLY A 30 26.25 -18.85 19.56
CA GLY A 30 26.23 -20.31 19.53
C GLY A 30 26.98 -20.97 20.70
N ALA A 31 27.73 -20.21 21.51
CA ALA A 31 28.53 -20.79 22.59
C ALA A 31 27.63 -21.47 23.65
N ARG A 32 28.00 -22.69 24.02
CA ARG A 32 27.30 -23.49 25.03
C ARG A 32 28.18 -23.89 26.21
N GLN A 33 29.49 -23.93 26.02
CA GLN A 33 30.48 -24.28 27.04
C GLN A 33 31.73 -23.41 26.87
N GLY A 34 32.60 -23.42 27.87
CA GLY A 34 33.89 -22.73 27.85
C GLY A 34 34.90 -23.37 28.79
N GLY A 35 36.17 -23.03 28.60
CA GLY A 35 37.27 -23.50 29.44
C GLY A 35 37.44 -22.70 30.75
N PRO A 36 38.41 -23.07 31.59
CA PRO A 36 38.71 -22.32 32.81
C PRO A 36 39.10 -20.87 32.49
N GLY A 37 38.65 -19.91 33.32
CA GLY A 37 38.84 -18.48 33.07
C GLY A 37 37.85 -17.87 32.06
N THR A 38 36.88 -18.64 31.56
CA THR A 38 35.86 -18.17 30.61
C THR A 38 34.58 -17.73 31.34
N LEU A 39 34.04 -16.58 30.93
CA LEU A 39 32.74 -16.06 31.34
C LEU A 39 31.81 -16.01 30.12
N LEU A 40 30.70 -16.75 30.17
CA LEU A 40 29.63 -16.70 29.16
C LEU A 40 28.48 -15.85 29.69
N VAL A 41 27.99 -14.88 28.91
CA VAL A 41 26.91 -13.97 29.31
C VAL A 41 25.74 -14.05 28.32
N GLY A 42 24.53 -14.30 28.83
CA GLY A 42 23.34 -14.61 28.01
C GLY A 42 23.38 -16.00 27.38
N LEU A 43 24.42 -16.77 27.66
CA LEU A 43 24.84 -17.98 26.95
C LEU A 43 25.22 -19.10 27.91
N GLY A 44 25.33 -20.31 27.36
CA GLY A 44 25.75 -21.49 28.10
C GLY A 44 24.61 -22.19 28.84
N ASP A 45 24.86 -23.45 29.19
CA ASP A 45 23.98 -24.25 30.04
C ASP A 45 24.27 -23.93 31.52
N PRO A 46 23.30 -23.43 32.30
CA PRO A 46 23.48 -23.17 33.73
C PRO A 46 23.81 -24.42 34.55
N GLU A 47 23.41 -25.60 34.08
CA GLU A 47 23.59 -26.89 34.77
C GLU A 47 24.74 -27.74 34.20
N GLY A 48 25.47 -27.25 33.19
CA GLY A 48 26.55 -28.00 32.57
C GLY A 48 27.76 -28.23 33.51
N ASP A 49 28.41 -29.39 33.38
CA ASP A 49 29.66 -29.76 34.07
C ASP A 49 30.91 -28.94 33.64
N GLY A 50 30.69 -27.75 33.07
CA GLY A 50 31.74 -26.89 32.52
C GLY A 50 32.60 -26.20 33.59
N GLN A 51 33.84 -25.88 33.21
CA GLN A 51 34.78 -25.10 34.03
C GLN A 51 34.56 -23.58 33.89
N ALA A 52 33.76 -23.14 32.93
CA ALA A 52 33.37 -21.74 32.75
C ALA A 52 32.24 -21.32 33.71
N VAL A 53 32.10 -20.00 33.91
CA VAL A 53 30.90 -19.43 34.54
C VAL A 53 29.91 -19.03 33.45
N CYS A 54 28.69 -19.56 33.52
CA CYS A 54 27.59 -19.20 32.62
C CYS A 54 26.60 -18.30 33.37
N LEU A 55 26.43 -17.07 32.89
CA LEU A 55 25.40 -16.14 33.35
C LEU A 55 24.24 -16.17 32.37
N ASN A 56 23.31 -17.10 32.57
CA ASN A 56 22.14 -17.27 31.71
C ASN A 56 20.89 -17.55 32.56
N TYR A 57 19.84 -16.75 32.35
CA TYR A 57 18.58 -16.87 33.08
C TYR A 57 17.58 -17.82 32.38
N LYS A 58 17.83 -18.18 31.11
CA LYS A 58 16.94 -19.06 30.34
C LYS A 58 16.96 -20.45 30.98
N GLY A 59 15.85 -20.84 31.62
CA GLY A 59 15.73 -22.10 32.36
C GLY A 59 16.06 -21.99 33.86
N ASP A 60 16.33 -20.80 34.39
CA ASP A 60 16.60 -20.61 35.81
C ASP A 60 15.33 -20.87 36.67
N PRO A 61 15.38 -21.77 37.67
CA PRO A 61 14.25 -22.04 38.56
C PRO A 61 13.89 -20.85 39.46
N GLY A 62 14.80 -19.89 39.63
CA GLY A 62 14.59 -18.66 40.40
C GLY A 62 13.68 -17.63 39.70
N GLY A 63 13.30 -17.85 38.44
CA GLY A 63 12.35 -16.98 37.72
C GLY A 63 12.93 -15.62 37.33
N ALA A 64 14.25 -15.49 37.26
CA ALA A 64 14.90 -14.28 36.75
C ALA A 64 14.42 -13.96 35.32
N ARG A 65 14.23 -12.67 35.03
CA ARG A 65 13.73 -12.18 33.73
C ARG A 65 14.83 -11.58 32.84
N SER A 66 16.04 -11.46 33.37
CA SER A 66 17.23 -10.91 32.73
C SER A 66 18.48 -11.47 33.42
N VAL A 67 19.63 -11.41 32.76
CA VAL A 67 20.93 -11.80 33.33
C VAL A 67 21.32 -10.86 34.48
N ALA A 68 21.02 -9.57 34.38
CA ALA A 68 21.24 -8.61 35.46
C ALA A 68 20.42 -8.97 36.71
N ALA A 69 19.16 -9.39 36.54
CA ALA A 69 18.34 -9.88 37.65
C ALA A 69 18.87 -11.19 38.24
N LEU A 70 19.38 -12.10 37.41
CA LEU A 70 20.00 -13.35 37.85
C LEU A 70 21.22 -13.06 38.76
N VAL A 71 22.08 -12.13 38.35
CA VAL A 71 23.28 -11.75 39.12
C VAL A 71 22.90 -11.02 40.40
N ALA A 72 22.00 -10.04 40.33
CA ALA A 72 21.57 -9.26 41.48
C ALA A 72 20.82 -10.11 42.54
N GLY A 73 20.07 -11.12 42.10
CA GLY A 73 19.29 -12.02 42.95
C GLY A 73 19.99 -13.33 43.31
N ALA A 74 21.26 -13.52 42.94
CA ALA A 74 21.98 -14.78 43.19
C ALA A 74 22.19 -15.02 44.69
N ASP A 75 21.89 -16.24 45.14
CA ASP A 75 22.07 -16.67 46.52
C ASP A 75 23.55 -17.00 46.85
N ALA A 76 23.83 -17.26 48.12
CA ALA A 76 25.17 -17.56 48.59
C ALA A 76 25.77 -18.83 47.93
N ALA A 77 24.95 -19.84 47.66
CA ALA A 77 25.39 -21.09 47.05
C ALA A 77 25.82 -20.88 45.58
N ARG A 78 25.02 -20.12 44.82
CA ARG A 78 25.33 -19.74 43.44
C ARG A 78 26.59 -18.89 43.37
N TRP A 79 26.75 -17.90 44.26
CA TRP A 79 27.98 -17.12 44.36
C TRP A 79 29.20 -17.96 44.72
N GLN A 80 29.05 -18.93 45.62
CA GLN A 80 30.13 -19.87 45.96
C GLN A 80 30.53 -20.71 44.73
N ALA A 81 29.55 -21.20 43.96
CA ALA A 81 29.80 -21.96 42.74
C ALA A 81 30.48 -21.13 41.63
N TRP A 82 30.11 -19.86 41.48
CA TRP A 82 30.79 -18.94 40.55
C TRP A 82 32.20 -18.62 41.00
N ARG A 83 32.42 -18.29 42.28
CA ARG A 83 33.75 -17.99 42.84
C ARG A 83 34.71 -19.18 42.81
N ALA A 84 34.19 -20.41 42.91
CA ALA A 84 35.01 -21.61 42.77
C ALA A 84 35.65 -21.74 41.37
N ARG A 85 35.00 -21.20 40.34
CA ARG A 85 35.48 -21.22 38.93
C ARG A 85 36.21 -19.94 38.54
N LEU A 86 35.72 -18.78 39.02
CA LEU A 86 36.30 -17.46 38.81
C LEU A 86 36.46 -16.76 40.16
N PRO A 87 37.62 -16.87 40.84
CA PRO A 87 37.78 -16.34 42.20
C PRO A 87 37.81 -14.81 42.29
N SER A 88 38.13 -14.11 41.20
CA SER A 88 38.14 -12.65 41.08
C SER A 88 38.05 -12.24 39.61
N THR A 89 37.82 -10.96 39.32
CA THR A 89 37.84 -10.45 37.94
C THR A 89 39.21 -10.66 37.28
N GLY A 90 40.30 -10.66 38.06
CA GLY A 90 41.66 -10.95 37.59
C GLY A 90 41.90 -12.40 37.13
N ALA A 91 40.95 -13.31 37.36
CA ALA A 91 41.00 -14.68 36.84
C ALA A 91 40.29 -14.83 35.48
N ILE A 92 39.57 -13.81 35.01
CA ILE A 92 38.87 -13.81 33.73
C ILE A 92 39.91 -13.66 32.61
N ARG A 93 39.83 -14.53 31.61
CA ARG A 93 40.69 -14.52 30.41
C ARG A 93 39.88 -14.38 29.13
N THR A 94 38.65 -14.88 29.12
CA THR A 94 37.77 -14.79 27.95
C THR A 94 36.36 -14.39 28.39
N ILE A 95 35.77 -13.41 27.70
CA ILE A 95 34.36 -13.05 27.82
C ILE A 95 33.68 -13.41 26.50
N VAL A 96 32.67 -14.28 26.57
CA VAL A 96 31.85 -14.65 25.41
C VAL A 96 30.45 -14.08 25.61
N VAL A 97 30.01 -13.24 24.68
CA VAL A 97 28.70 -12.57 24.73
C VAL A 97 27.82 -12.94 23.54
N GLU A 98 26.50 -12.97 23.76
CA GLU A 98 25.50 -13.07 22.69
C GLU A 98 25.43 -11.76 21.90
N ASP A 99 25.44 -10.63 22.63
CA ASP A 99 25.27 -9.27 22.10
C ASP A 99 25.92 -8.22 23.03
N PHE A 100 25.71 -6.94 22.71
CA PHE A 100 26.11 -5.80 23.56
C PHE A 100 24.89 -5.13 24.22
N SER A 101 23.87 -5.91 24.56
CA SER A 101 22.62 -5.41 25.12
C SER A 101 22.81 -4.70 26.46
N LEU A 102 21.77 -3.95 26.84
CA LEU A 102 21.65 -3.34 28.16
C LEU A 102 21.77 -4.38 29.27
N ASP A 103 21.15 -5.56 29.10
CA ASP A 103 21.22 -6.65 30.05
C ASP A 103 22.65 -7.19 30.19
N THR A 104 23.31 -7.52 29.07
CA THR A 104 24.71 -7.98 29.06
C THR A 104 25.65 -7.00 29.77
N CYS A 105 25.56 -5.71 29.45
CA CYS A 105 26.45 -4.70 30.02
C CYS A 105 26.16 -4.45 31.51
N CYS A 106 24.88 -4.39 31.90
CA CYS A 106 24.49 -4.21 33.30
C CYS A 106 24.93 -5.42 34.14
N ALA A 107 24.69 -6.64 33.66
CA ALA A 107 25.08 -7.87 34.32
C ALA A 107 26.60 -7.96 34.54
N LEU A 108 27.41 -7.60 33.56
CA LEU A 108 28.87 -7.60 33.67
C LEU A 108 29.39 -6.63 34.74
N LEU A 109 28.83 -5.43 34.83
CA LEU A 109 29.20 -4.46 35.86
C LEU A 109 28.80 -4.95 37.25
N LEU A 110 27.59 -5.48 37.41
CA LEU A 110 27.11 -6.07 38.67
C LEU A 110 27.96 -7.27 39.09
N PHE A 111 28.24 -8.17 38.15
CA PHE A 111 28.98 -9.41 38.40
C PHE A 111 30.42 -9.10 38.82
N GLY A 112 31.14 -8.26 38.06
CA GLY A 112 32.52 -7.90 38.39
C GLY A 112 32.64 -7.22 39.75
N ALA A 113 31.74 -6.27 40.04
CA ALA A 113 31.69 -5.59 41.33
C ALA A 113 31.46 -6.56 42.51
N ALA A 114 30.50 -7.47 42.39
CA ALA A 114 30.20 -8.46 43.42
C ALA A 114 31.28 -9.55 43.54
N LEU A 115 31.92 -9.92 42.43
CA LEU A 115 32.98 -10.92 42.39
C LEU A 115 34.21 -10.46 43.18
N ASP A 116 34.59 -9.20 43.04
CA ASP A 116 35.70 -8.58 43.79
C ASP A 116 35.31 -8.06 45.19
N GLY A 117 34.11 -8.41 45.68
CA GLY A 117 33.65 -8.09 47.03
C GLY A 117 33.27 -6.61 47.23
N ARG A 118 32.96 -5.88 46.16
CA ARG A 118 32.56 -4.46 46.17
C ARG A 118 31.22 -4.25 45.44
N PRO A 119 30.11 -4.86 45.90
CA PRO A 119 28.82 -4.76 45.22
C PRO A 119 28.37 -3.31 45.08
N LEU A 120 27.76 -2.97 43.96
CA LEU A 120 27.20 -1.64 43.71
C LEU A 120 25.95 -1.44 44.60
N PRO A 121 25.85 -0.33 45.35
CA PRO A 121 24.66 -0.04 46.15
C PRO A 121 23.51 0.43 45.26
N ASP A 122 22.27 0.23 45.72
CA ASP A 122 21.03 0.77 45.12
C ASP A 122 20.84 0.53 43.61
N THR A 123 21.13 -0.67 43.12
CA THR A 123 20.95 -1.03 41.70
C THR A 123 19.57 -1.57 41.36
N ALA A 124 18.64 -1.61 42.33
CA ALA A 124 17.33 -2.24 42.17
C ALA A 124 16.50 -1.62 41.04
N ALA A 125 16.52 -0.28 40.91
CA ALA A 125 15.81 0.43 39.85
C ALA A 125 16.36 0.08 38.46
N TRP A 126 17.68 0.00 38.31
CA TRP A 126 18.34 -0.40 37.07
C TRP A 126 18.06 -1.86 36.69
N VAL A 127 18.13 -2.78 37.66
CA VAL A 127 17.79 -4.19 37.42
C VAL A 127 16.32 -4.36 37.02
N ALA A 128 15.41 -3.60 37.64
CA ALA A 128 14.00 -3.60 37.27
C ALA A 128 13.78 -3.05 35.85
N TYR A 129 14.44 -1.93 35.51
CA TYR A 129 14.39 -1.32 34.19
C TYR A 129 14.93 -2.24 33.08
N VAL A 130 16.08 -2.88 33.30
CA VAL A 130 16.66 -3.88 32.40
C VAL A 130 15.69 -5.04 32.20
N SER A 131 15.12 -5.56 33.30
CA SER A 131 14.18 -6.69 33.23
C SER A 131 12.87 -6.34 32.52
N ALA A 132 12.41 -5.09 32.64
CA ALA A 132 11.26 -4.59 31.89
C ALA A 132 11.59 -4.51 30.39
N TRP A 133 12.77 -3.98 30.04
CA TRP A 133 13.25 -3.93 28.67
C TRP A 133 13.36 -5.32 28.02
N GLU A 134 13.96 -6.30 28.70
CA GLU A 134 14.03 -7.69 28.24
C GLU A 134 12.64 -8.35 28.12
N GLY A 135 11.70 -7.91 28.95
CA GLY A 135 10.28 -8.26 28.83
C GLY A 135 9.55 -7.62 27.64
N GLY A 136 10.20 -6.69 26.94
CA GLY A 136 9.65 -5.92 25.83
C GLY A 136 8.89 -4.65 26.22
N ASP A 137 8.94 -4.26 27.50
CA ASP A 137 8.35 -3.03 28.01
C ASP A 137 9.30 -1.84 27.77
N CYS A 138 8.91 -0.96 26.85
CA CYS A 138 9.63 0.30 26.62
C CYS A 138 9.12 1.37 27.60
N LEU A 139 9.92 1.69 28.62
CA LEU A 139 9.59 2.65 29.68
C LEU A 139 9.96 4.11 29.34
N ASP A 140 10.68 4.36 28.25
CA ASP A 140 11.43 5.61 28.04
C ASP A 140 10.67 6.79 27.41
N GLY A 141 9.34 6.78 27.43
CA GLY A 141 8.54 7.83 26.81
C GLY A 141 8.82 8.00 25.30
N ALA A 142 8.46 9.17 24.75
CA ALA A 142 8.57 9.41 23.30
C ALA A 142 9.98 9.84 22.84
N ASP A 143 10.80 10.38 23.76
CA ASP A 143 12.14 10.89 23.44
C ASP A 143 13.20 9.81 23.64
N LEU A 144 13.45 9.06 22.56
CA LEU A 144 14.42 7.96 22.57
C LEU A 144 15.87 8.43 22.80
N SER A 145 16.18 9.72 22.64
CA SER A 145 17.53 10.24 22.94
C SER A 145 17.85 10.25 24.43
N ARG A 146 16.82 10.07 25.27
CA ARG A 146 16.93 9.95 26.73
C ARG A 146 16.74 8.51 27.21
N SER A 147 16.50 7.56 26.31
CA SER A 147 16.36 6.13 26.65
C SER A 147 17.73 5.49 26.83
N ALA A 148 18.03 4.98 28.03
CA ALA A 148 19.26 4.24 28.28
C ALA A 148 19.35 3.00 27.37
N ALA A 149 18.24 2.27 27.25
CA ALA A 149 18.15 1.08 26.43
C ALA A 149 18.38 1.38 24.94
N CYS A 150 17.75 2.41 24.39
CA CYS A 150 17.94 2.78 22.97
C CYS A 150 19.35 3.25 22.70
N LEU A 151 19.90 4.15 23.54
CA LEU A 151 21.25 4.68 23.39
C LEU A 151 22.30 3.56 23.42
N LEU A 152 22.18 2.60 24.34
CA LEU A 152 23.12 1.49 24.42
C LEU A 152 22.94 0.51 23.25
N SER A 153 21.70 0.25 22.82
CA SER A 153 21.42 -0.62 21.67
C SER A 153 22.03 -0.09 20.38
N VAL A 154 21.83 1.20 20.06
CA VAL A 154 22.42 1.80 18.86
C VAL A 154 23.95 1.90 18.97
N LEU A 155 24.49 2.12 20.18
CA LEU A 155 25.93 2.09 20.39
C LEU A 155 26.51 0.71 20.11
N GLY A 156 25.90 -0.36 20.66
CA GLY A 156 26.33 -1.73 20.41
C GLY A 156 26.33 -2.06 18.92
N HIS A 157 25.26 -1.72 18.21
CA HIS A 157 25.14 -1.95 16.78
C HIS A 157 26.14 -1.13 15.95
N SER A 158 26.56 0.05 16.41
CA SER A 158 27.57 0.87 15.72
C SER A 158 28.96 0.23 15.62
N TYR A 159 29.23 -0.84 16.37
CA TYR A 159 30.47 -1.61 16.32
C TYR A 159 30.33 -2.95 15.61
N LEU A 160 29.11 -3.38 15.30
CA LEU A 160 28.88 -4.61 14.55
C LEU A 160 29.17 -4.35 13.07
N PRO A 161 30.00 -5.18 12.42
CA PRO A 161 30.25 -5.01 11.00
C PRO A 161 28.98 -5.36 10.19
N PRO A 162 28.76 -4.70 9.04
CA PRO A 162 27.56 -4.90 8.23
C PRO A 162 27.47 -6.29 7.58
N GLN A 163 28.56 -7.06 7.55
CA GLN A 163 28.59 -8.43 7.02
C GLN A 163 29.06 -9.42 8.09
N ALA A 164 28.36 -10.55 8.21
CA ALA A 164 28.70 -11.62 9.14
C ALA A 164 30.13 -12.19 8.92
N ALA A 165 30.66 -12.14 7.70
CA ALA A 165 32.02 -12.58 7.41
C ALA A 165 33.10 -11.65 8.00
N ASP A 166 32.78 -10.37 8.24
CA ASP A 166 33.70 -9.40 8.85
C ASP A 166 33.72 -9.49 10.39
N VAL A 167 32.75 -10.21 10.99
CA VAL A 167 32.69 -10.55 12.43
C VAL A 167 33.88 -11.44 12.84
N ALA A 168 34.62 -12.03 11.88
CA ALA A 168 35.85 -12.76 12.16
C ALA A 168 37.12 -11.87 12.24
N ARG A 169 37.02 -10.55 11.98
CA ARG A 169 38.19 -9.64 12.08
C ARG A 169 38.49 -9.28 13.53
N ASP A 170 39.74 -9.43 13.94
CA ASP A 170 40.17 -9.18 15.32
C ASP A 170 39.87 -7.74 15.79
N GLY A 171 39.16 -7.61 16.91
CA GLY A 171 39.14 -6.40 17.74
C GLY A 171 37.82 -5.61 17.85
N TYR A 172 36.85 -5.77 16.95
CA TYR A 172 35.59 -5.00 17.04
C TYR A 172 34.74 -5.43 18.25
N ALA A 173 34.70 -6.73 18.58
CA ALA A 173 33.90 -7.22 19.72
C ALA A 173 34.39 -6.63 21.04
N ARG A 174 35.72 -6.59 21.20
CA ARG A 174 36.38 -5.93 22.32
C ARG A 174 36.08 -4.44 22.37
N ALA A 175 36.25 -3.73 21.25
CA ALA A 175 36.00 -2.29 21.18
C ALA A 175 34.53 -1.94 21.49
N GLY A 176 33.58 -2.71 20.94
CA GLY A 176 32.15 -2.55 21.17
C GLY A 176 31.77 -2.78 22.63
N LEU A 177 32.20 -3.90 23.21
CA LEU A 177 31.94 -4.20 24.62
C LEU A 177 32.54 -3.13 25.54
N HIS A 178 33.77 -2.69 25.29
CA HIS A 178 34.41 -1.62 26.07
C HIS A 178 33.61 -0.32 26.02
N ALA A 179 33.19 0.11 24.83
CA ALA A 179 32.41 1.33 24.65
C ALA A 179 31.04 1.26 25.35
N CYS A 180 30.34 0.12 25.22
CA CYS A 180 29.05 -0.08 25.88
C CYS A 180 29.19 -0.13 27.41
N LEU A 181 30.19 -0.84 27.96
CA LEU A 181 30.45 -0.85 29.41
C LEU A 181 30.83 0.54 29.93
N ALA A 182 31.61 1.31 29.17
CA ALA A 182 31.96 2.68 29.53
C ALA A 182 30.73 3.59 29.59
N LEU A 183 29.84 3.51 28.59
CA LEU A 183 28.60 4.29 28.57
C LEU A 183 27.64 3.85 29.67
N MET A 184 27.43 2.54 29.85
CA MET A 184 26.57 1.99 30.91
C MET A 184 27.04 2.43 32.30
N ARG A 185 28.34 2.39 32.55
CA ARG A 185 28.92 2.89 33.81
C ARG A 185 28.62 4.37 34.04
N ARG A 186 28.73 5.22 33.02
CA ARG A 186 28.39 6.65 33.14
C ARG A 186 26.90 6.85 33.40
N MET A 187 26.03 6.09 32.71
CA MET A 187 24.59 6.14 32.92
C MET A 187 24.23 5.77 34.37
N LEU A 188 24.72 4.64 34.88
CA LEU A 188 24.53 4.19 36.27
C LEU A 188 24.96 5.26 37.29
N ALA A 189 26.12 5.88 37.09
CA ALA A 189 26.63 6.90 38.00
C ALA A 189 25.82 8.21 37.95
N SER A 190 25.33 8.58 36.76
CA SER A 190 24.67 9.86 36.52
C SER A 190 23.18 9.86 36.88
N GLN A 191 22.51 8.71 36.75
CA GLN A 191 21.06 8.60 36.86
C GLN A 191 20.68 7.34 37.67
N PRO A 192 20.37 7.47 38.96
CA PRO A 192 19.94 6.34 39.79
C PRO A 192 18.61 5.70 39.33
N ARG A 193 17.74 6.51 38.71
CA ARG A 193 16.42 6.09 38.22
C ARG A 193 16.34 6.20 36.70
N PRO A 194 16.67 5.13 35.94
CA PRO A 194 16.76 5.18 34.48
C PRO A 194 15.44 5.59 33.81
N GLU A 195 14.30 5.29 34.42
CA GLU A 195 12.96 5.63 33.91
C GLU A 195 12.68 7.14 33.84
N ALA A 196 13.44 7.96 34.58
CA ALA A 196 13.35 9.41 34.49
C ALA A 196 14.07 9.98 33.25
N GLY A 197 14.76 9.12 32.48
CA GLY A 197 15.50 9.46 31.28
C GLY A 197 16.94 9.91 31.56
N ILE A 198 17.83 9.56 30.65
CA ILE A 198 19.25 9.90 30.68
C ILE A 198 19.44 11.35 30.21
N GLY A 199 20.18 12.12 31.01
CA GLY A 199 20.60 13.49 30.64
C GLY A 199 21.81 13.48 29.70
N TYR A 200 22.35 14.67 29.43
CA TYR A 200 23.61 14.78 28.68
C TYR A 200 24.76 14.11 29.44
N LEU A 201 25.53 13.28 28.75
CA LEU A 201 26.75 12.65 29.26
C LEU A 201 27.94 13.05 28.40
N GLU A 202 29.02 13.50 29.01
CA GLU A 202 30.23 13.83 28.26
C GLU A 202 30.94 12.56 27.75
N GLY A 203 31.49 12.64 26.55
CA GLY A 203 32.41 11.67 25.97
C GLY A 203 31.96 11.05 24.64
N ALA A 204 32.92 10.39 23.97
CA ALA A 204 32.77 9.93 22.59
C ALA A 204 31.68 8.86 22.42
N GLU A 205 31.48 8.00 23.42
CA GLU A 205 30.50 6.90 23.36
C GLU A 205 29.06 7.43 23.34
N TYR A 206 28.76 8.44 24.17
CA TYR A 206 27.43 9.08 24.18
C TYR A 206 27.18 9.87 22.89
N GLY A 207 28.18 10.64 22.43
CA GLY A 207 28.08 11.35 21.14
C GLY A 207 27.86 10.41 19.96
N ARG A 208 28.55 9.27 19.94
CA ARG A 208 28.35 8.21 18.93
C ARG A 208 26.96 7.60 19.02
N ALA A 209 26.47 7.29 20.23
CA ALA A 209 25.13 6.75 20.44
C ALA A 209 24.05 7.71 19.89
N LEU A 210 24.14 9.00 20.19
CA LEU A 210 23.22 10.01 19.67
C LEU A 210 23.26 10.12 18.14
N ALA A 211 24.46 10.14 17.55
CA ALA A 211 24.60 10.21 16.10
C ALA A 211 24.01 8.97 15.40
N HIS A 212 24.24 7.79 15.94
CA HIS A 212 23.67 6.54 15.41
C HIS A 212 22.16 6.45 15.64
N LEU A 213 21.64 6.96 16.75
CA LEU A 213 20.20 7.07 16.97
C LEU A 213 19.54 7.98 15.93
N ALA A 214 20.17 9.13 15.63
CA ALA A 214 19.68 10.04 14.59
C ALA A 214 19.74 9.38 13.20
N HIS A 215 20.79 8.62 12.91
CA HIS A 215 20.88 7.83 11.68
C HIS A 215 19.78 6.78 11.58
N GLU A 216 19.56 5.96 12.63
CA GLU A 216 18.47 4.98 12.64
C GLU A 216 17.10 5.63 12.54
N ARG A 217 16.90 6.83 13.09
CA ARG A 217 15.68 7.62 12.92
C ARG A 217 15.43 7.96 11.45
N GLN A 218 16.44 8.44 10.73
CA GLN A 218 16.33 8.72 9.30
C GLN A 218 16.01 7.45 8.50
N MET A 219 16.62 6.33 8.85
CA MET A 219 16.35 5.04 8.22
C MET A 219 14.91 4.58 8.48
N TYR A 220 14.41 4.72 9.70
CA TYR A 220 13.01 4.44 10.03
C TYR A 220 12.04 5.32 9.23
N GLU A 221 12.29 6.62 9.13
CA GLU A 221 11.45 7.54 8.35
C GLU A 221 11.42 7.19 6.85
N LEU A 222 12.55 6.74 6.30
CA LEU A 222 12.63 6.25 4.92
C LEU A 222 11.87 4.94 4.75
N ALA A 223 12.04 3.99 5.68
CA ALA A 223 11.33 2.71 5.66
C ALA A 223 9.81 2.92 5.75
N LEU A 224 9.36 3.85 6.59
CA LEU A 224 7.94 4.17 6.79
C LEU A 224 7.26 4.64 5.49
N ARG A 225 7.97 5.32 4.60
CA ARG A 225 7.44 5.76 3.29
C ARG A 225 7.17 4.58 2.34
N GLN A 226 7.91 3.49 2.50
CA GLN A 226 7.81 2.29 1.67
C GLN A 226 7.00 1.17 2.34
N ALA A 227 6.73 1.32 3.63
CA ALA A 227 6.01 0.33 4.42
C ALA A 227 4.54 0.21 4.01
N SER A 228 4.03 -1.02 4.06
CA SER A 228 2.59 -1.25 4.05
C SER A 228 2.04 -1.12 5.46
N ARG A 229 0.95 -0.38 5.59
CA ARG A 229 0.31 -0.08 6.87
C ARG A 229 -1.13 -0.54 6.81
N CYS A 230 -1.58 -1.25 7.84
CA CYS A 230 -2.98 -1.65 7.93
C CYS A 230 -3.48 -1.73 9.37
N GLN A 231 -4.79 -1.77 9.55
CA GLN A 231 -5.45 -2.01 10.82
C GLN A 231 -5.93 -3.45 10.87
N LEU A 232 -5.65 -4.13 11.98
CA LEU A 232 -5.98 -5.54 12.22
C LEU A 232 -6.72 -5.69 13.54
N LEU A 233 -7.69 -6.59 13.58
CA LEU A 233 -8.44 -6.95 14.77
C LEU A 233 -7.85 -8.25 15.35
N VAL A 234 -7.08 -8.12 16.42
CA VAL A 234 -6.23 -9.20 16.98
C VAL A 234 -6.79 -9.68 18.32
N ASP A 235 -6.67 -10.98 18.58
CA ASP A 235 -7.20 -11.60 19.80
C ASP A 235 -6.45 -11.11 21.05
N LEU A 236 -7.21 -10.77 22.11
CA LEU A 236 -6.69 -10.51 23.44
C LEU A 236 -6.49 -11.84 24.19
N ALA A 237 -5.27 -12.03 24.72
CA ALA A 237 -4.89 -13.27 25.38
C ALA A 237 -5.86 -13.64 26.51
N GLY A 238 -6.34 -14.89 26.51
CA GLY A 238 -7.16 -15.47 27.58
C GLY A 238 -8.57 -14.89 27.76
N SER A 239 -9.07 -14.02 26.86
CA SER A 239 -10.33 -13.31 27.08
C SER A 239 -11.41 -13.50 26.00
N GLY A 240 -11.08 -14.15 24.87
CA GLY A 240 -11.98 -14.29 23.71
C GLY A 240 -12.40 -12.97 23.06
N ARG A 241 -11.88 -11.84 23.54
CA ARG A 241 -12.11 -10.50 23.00
C ARG A 241 -11.02 -10.17 22.00
N GLN A 242 -11.25 -9.13 21.20
CA GLN A 242 -10.28 -8.63 20.24
C GLN A 242 -9.98 -7.15 20.46
N VAL A 243 -8.83 -6.71 19.96
CA VAL A 243 -8.35 -5.32 20.01
C VAL A 243 -7.91 -4.88 18.62
N LEU A 244 -8.28 -3.65 18.24
CA LEU A 244 -7.85 -3.05 16.99
C LEU A 244 -6.42 -2.51 17.13
N LEU A 245 -5.51 -2.98 16.28
CA LEU A 245 -4.10 -2.62 16.28
C LEU A 245 -3.68 -2.03 14.92
N ASP A 246 -2.79 -1.05 14.96
CA ASP A 246 -2.04 -0.63 13.77
C ASP A 246 -0.89 -1.62 13.52
N ALA A 247 -0.79 -2.10 12.29
CA ALA A 247 0.27 -2.98 11.80
C ALA A 247 1.18 -2.25 10.83
N LEU A 248 2.49 -2.49 10.96
CA LEU A 248 3.52 -2.00 10.06
C LEU A 248 4.27 -3.18 9.44
N ILE A 249 4.26 -3.24 8.11
CA ILE A 249 4.82 -4.34 7.32
C ILE A 249 5.99 -3.79 6.51
N LEU A 250 7.18 -4.34 6.77
CA LEU A 250 8.44 -3.86 6.23
C LEU A 250 9.21 -4.99 5.54
N SER A 251 10.09 -4.60 4.62
CA SER A 251 11.25 -5.43 4.29
C SER A 251 12.52 -4.66 4.63
N GLU A 252 13.37 -5.24 5.47
CA GLU A 252 14.62 -4.65 5.92
C GLU A 252 15.79 -5.30 5.19
N VAL A 253 16.72 -4.49 4.70
CA VAL A 253 18.01 -4.96 4.15
C VAL A 253 19.10 -4.90 5.22
N PHE A 254 18.99 -3.94 6.15
CA PHE A 254 19.92 -3.78 7.26
C PHE A 254 19.15 -3.78 8.58
N PRO A 255 19.52 -4.63 9.56
CA PRO A 255 18.85 -4.67 10.84
C PRO A 255 19.10 -3.38 11.62
N SER A 256 18.03 -2.71 12.05
CA SER A 256 18.08 -1.57 12.98
C SER A 256 17.93 -2.05 14.41
N GLY A 257 18.66 -1.43 15.35
CA GLY A 257 18.57 -1.77 16.76
C GLY A 257 17.32 -1.24 17.45
N VAL A 258 16.79 -0.12 16.98
CA VAL A 258 15.68 0.57 17.66
C VAL A 258 14.43 0.77 16.80
N LEU A 259 14.38 0.24 15.58
CA LEU A 259 13.22 0.38 14.70
C LEU A 259 11.93 -0.07 15.38
N LYS A 260 11.95 -1.22 16.08
CA LYS A 260 10.76 -1.73 16.78
C LYS A 260 10.24 -0.73 17.81
N VAL A 261 11.15 -0.06 18.52
CA VAL A 261 10.82 0.97 19.52
C VAL A 261 10.23 2.20 18.84
N MET A 262 10.88 2.67 17.77
CA MET A 262 10.41 3.82 17.01
C MET A 262 9.00 3.60 16.46
N ALA A 263 8.74 2.43 15.87
CA ALA A 263 7.43 2.09 15.32
C ALA A 263 6.35 2.00 16.40
N ARG A 264 6.64 1.37 17.54
CA ARG A 264 5.69 1.29 18.68
C ARG A 264 5.43 2.64 19.34
N ALA A 265 6.34 3.60 19.22
CA ALA A 265 6.18 4.96 19.74
C ALA A 265 5.57 5.94 18.72
N ASP A 266 5.35 5.53 17.47
CA ASP A 266 4.94 6.42 16.38
C ASP A 266 3.44 6.77 16.40
N SER A 267 3.06 7.65 17.33
CA SER A 267 1.70 8.20 17.39
C SER A 267 1.38 9.19 16.25
N ALA A 268 2.40 9.68 15.55
CA ALA A 268 2.24 10.67 14.48
C ALA A 268 1.72 10.03 13.19
N ASN A 269 2.20 8.82 12.86
CA ASN A 269 1.88 8.15 11.60
C ASN A 269 0.94 6.94 11.75
N SER A 270 0.73 6.43 12.96
CA SER A 270 -0.28 5.39 13.22
C SER A 270 -1.70 5.99 13.28
N TRP A 271 -2.69 5.24 12.81
CA TRP A 271 -4.08 5.73 12.75
C TRP A 271 -4.72 5.80 14.14
N THR A 272 -4.46 4.80 15.00
CA THR A 272 -4.94 4.75 16.38
C THR A 272 -4.25 5.76 17.30
N ARG A 273 -3.18 6.42 16.84
CA ARG A 273 -2.30 7.30 17.62
C ARG A 273 -1.55 6.59 18.77
N LYS A 274 -1.50 5.26 18.75
CA LYS A 274 -0.83 4.42 19.76
C LYS A 274 0.46 3.76 19.27
N GLY A 275 0.92 4.12 18.07
CA GLY A 275 2.04 3.45 17.41
C GLY A 275 1.64 2.13 16.76
N TYR A 276 2.60 1.49 16.09
CA TYR A 276 2.42 0.21 15.42
C TYR A 276 2.66 -0.94 16.40
N ALA A 277 1.58 -1.45 16.97
CA ALA A 277 1.63 -2.54 17.95
C ALA A 277 1.97 -3.88 17.29
N LEU A 278 1.61 -4.09 16.02
CA LEU A 278 2.04 -5.28 15.25
C LEU A 278 3.12 -4.87 14.24
N LEU A 279 4.23 -5.60 14.26
CA LEU A 279 5.32 -5.47 13.29
C LEU A 279 5.47 -6.78 12.53
N ALA A 280 5.47 -6.69 11.20
CA ALA A 280 5.75 -7.80 10.30
C ALA A 280 7.00 -7.45 9.48
N LEU A 281 8.12 -8.09 9.82
CA LEU A 281 9.44 -7.81 9.28
C LEU A 281 9.89 -8.95 8.37
N HIS A 282 10.32 -8.60 7.16
CA HIS A 282 10.92 -9.55 6.22
C HIS A 282 12.36 -9.17 5.89
N ARG A 283 13.27 -10.11 6.07
CA ARG A 283 14.71 -9.96 5.85
C ARG A 283 15.18 -11.07 4.91
N PRO A 284 15.07 -10.88 3.59
CA PRO A 284 15.41 -11.93 2.63
C PRO A 284 16.89 -12.35 2.70
N GLY A 285 17.78 -11.46 3.14
CA GLY A 285 19.20 -11.78 3.36
C GLY A 285 19.48 -12.69 4.56
N GLU A 286 18.47 -12.93 5.41
CA GLU A 286 18.56 -13.78 6.61
C GLU A 286 17.86 -15.14 6.41
N ALA A 287 17.46 -15.48 5.18
CA ALA A 287 16.69 -16.67 4.85
C ALA A 287 17.22 -17.94 5.54
N GLY A 288 16.35 -18.59 6.31
CA GLY A 288 16.66 -19.86 6.97
C GLY A 288 17.37 -19.77 8.31
N ASN A 289 17.77 -18.58 8.79
CA ASN A 289 18.27 -18.43 10.16
C ASN A 289 17.14 -18.27 11.22
N GLY A 290 15.89 -18.11 10.75
CA GLY A 290 14.68 -17.95 11.54
C GLY A 290 14.28 -16.49 11.82
N ASN A 291 15.08 -15.52 11.38
CA ASN A 291 14.83 -14.08 11.50
C ASN A 291 14.41 -13.44 10.16
N ASP A 292 14.31 -14.24 9.10
CA ASP A 292 13.91 -13.80 7.77
C ASP A 292 12.44 -13.41 7.67
N MET A 293 11.57 -14.07 8.44
CA MET A 293 10.16 -13.69 8.58
C MET A 293 9.81 -13.62 10.06
N VAL A 294 9.53 -12.42 10.56
CA VAL A 294 9.24 -12.17 11.98
C VAL A 294 7.97 -11.35 12.11
N LEU A 295 7.01 -11.86 12.88
CA LEU A 295 5.82 -11.12 13.28
C LEU A 295 5.84 -10.93 14.79
N SER A 296 5.69 -9.70 15.27
CA SER A 296 5.76 -9.42 16.70
C SER A 296 4.71 -8.41 17.14
N LEU A 297 4.14 -8.65 18.31
CA LEU A 297 3.25 -7.74 19.02
C LEU A 297 4.02 -6.93 20.06
N ASP A 298 3.54 -5.72 20.35
CA ASP A 298 3.87 -4.98 21.56
C ASP A 298 3.27 -5.73 22.77
N PRO A 299 4.09 -6.26 23.71
CA PRO A 299 3.57 -7.01 24.85
C PRO A 299 2.54 -6.24 25.69
N ARG A 300 2.62 -4.90 25.70
CA ARG A 300 1.74 -4.02 26.48
C ARG A 300 0.29 -4.01 25.98
N CYS A 301 0.04 -4.43 24.73
CA CYS A 301 -1.32 -4.48 24.20
C CYS A 301 -2.11 -5.70 24.69
N GLY A 302 -1.44 -6.69 25.31
CA GLY A 302 -2.09 -7.92 25.80
C GLY A 302 -2.68 -8.82 24.70
N ALA A 303 -2.34 -8.57 23.44
CA ALA A 303 -2.80 -9.36 22.31
C ALA A 303 -1.91 -10.60 22.08
N THR A 304 -2.43 -11.56 21.32
CA THR A 304 -1.76 -12.83 20.97
C THR A 304 -1.86 -13.14 19.48
N LEU A 305 -0.79 -13.71 18.92
CA LEU A 305 -0.71 -14.22 17.56
C LEU A 305 -1.02 -15.73 17.46
N GLU A 306 -1.57 -16.35 18.51
CA GLU A 306 -1.83 -17.80 18.55
C GLU A 306 -2.68 -18.27 17.37
N GLY A 307 -3.74 -17.53 17.02
CA GLY A 307 -4.58 -17.83 15.86
C GLY A 307 -3.80 -17.85 14.54
N LEU A 308 -2.88 -16.91 14.36
CA LEU A 308 -1.98 -16.88 13.20
C LEU A 308 -0.97 -18.01 13.24
N TRP A 309 -0.35 -18.28 14.39
CA TRP A 309 0.61 -19.38 14.53
C TRP A 309 -0.01 -20.71 14.11
N ARG A 310 -1.23 -21.02 14.57
CA ARG A 310 -1.96 -22.22 14.15
C ARG A 310 -2.23 -22.23 12.64
N ALA A 311 -2.55 -21.09 12.05
CA ALA A 311 -2.78 -20.98 10.61
C ALA A 311 -1.48 -21.21 9.80
N LEU A 312 -0.35 -20.67 10.26
CA LEU A 312 0.95 -20.89 9.63
C LEU A 312 1.39 -22.36 9.74
N GLU A 313 1.22 -22.97 10.91
CA GLU A 313 1.53 -24.39 11.12
C GLU A 313 0.66 -25.32 10.25
N ALA A 314 -0.61 -24.98 10.05
CA ALA A 314 -1.48 -25.69 9.11
C ALA A 314 -1.00 -25.54 7.66
N LEU A 315 -0.62 -24.33 7.24
CA LEU A 315 -0.07 -24.09 5.90
C LEU A 315 1.25 -24.83 5.68
N GLU A 316 2.13 -24.89 6.69
CA GLU A 316 3.33 -25.72 6.62
C GLU A 316 2.97 -27.20 6.43
N ALA A 317 2.05 -27.73 7.21
CA ALA A 317 1.61 -29.12 7.07
C ALA A 317 1.09 -29.43 5.65
N GLU A 318 0.32 -28.51 5.06
CA GLU A 318 -0.13 -28.59 3.67
C GLU A 318 1.05 -28.58 2.68
N ARG A 319 1.98 -27.62 2.80
CA ARG A 319 3.12 -27.48 1.88
C ARG A 319 4.14 -28.61 1.99
N TRP A 320 4.29 -29.20 3.17
CA TRP A 320 5.13 -30.38 3.38
C TRP A 320 4.46 -31.68 2.93
N ALA A 321 3.15 -31.69 2.67
CA ALA A 321 2.39 -32.85 2.22
C ALA A 321 2.64 -34.12 3.06
N GLY A 322 2.73 -33.97 4.38
CA GLY A 322 3.00 -35.06 5.34
C GLY A 322 4.47 -35.47 5.48
N GLY A 323 5.39 -34.87 4.72
CA GLY A 323 6.83 -35.14 4.76
C GLY A 323 7.64 -34.23 5.70
N ARG A 324 7.00 -33.55 6.65
CA ARG A 324 7.70 -32.62 7.55
C ARG A 324 8.54 -33.40 8.57
N PRO A 325 9.86 -33.15 8.68
CA PRO A 325 10.72 -33.87 9.63
C PRO A 325 10.30 -33.65 11.09
N ALA A 326 10.32 -34.74 11.88
CA ALA A 326 9.82 -34.79 13.26
C ALA A 326 10.63 -35.77 14.16
N ASP A 327 11.81 -36.19 13.69
CA ASP A 327 12.71 -37.12 14.36
C ASP A 327 13.52 -36.49 15.51
N ALA A 328 13.75 -35.18 15.43
CA ALA A 328 14.46 -34.39 16.44
C ALA A 328 13.70 -33.08 16.73
N PRO A 329 12.52 -33.16 17.37
CA PRO A 329 11.65 -32.00 17.58
C PRO A 329 12.31 -30.92 18.41
N ARG A 330 12.18 -29.66 17.97
CA ARG A 330 12.60 -28.50 18.77
C ARG A 330 11.69 -28.36 19.99
N ALA A 331 12.30 -28.23 21.16
CA ALA A 331 11.57 -28.08 22.43
C ALA A 331 10.87 -26.71 22.55
N LEU A 332 9.63 -26.60 22.08
CA LEU A 332 8.73 -25.46 22.29
C LEU A 332 7.55 -25.86 23.16
N ALA A 333 7.12 -24.97 24.06
CA ALA A 333 6.01 -25.22 24.98
C ALA A 333 4.72 -25.65 24.26
N SER A 334 4.38 -25.04 23.12
CA SER A 334 3.16 -25.36 22.38
C SER A 334 3.15 -26.75 21.71
N TYR A 335 4.30 -27.43 21.68
CA TYR A 335 4.42 -28.81 21.21
C TYR A 335 4.72 -29.81 22.34
N ARG A 336 4.57 -29.43 23.61
CA ARG A 336 4.67 -30.41 24.71
C ARG A 336 3.44 -31.31 24.75
N ASP A 337 3.64 -32.58 25.09
CA ASP A 337 2.55 -33.53 25.24
C ASP A 337 1.66 -33.13 26.43
N PRO A 338 0.35 -32.88 26.24
CA PRO A 338 -0.56 -32.53 27.33
C PRO A 338 -0.65 -33.61 28.42
N ALA A 339 -0.46 -34.88 28.07
CA ALA A 339 -0.47 -35.99 29.02
C ALA A 339 0.88 -36.14 29.76
N ASN A 340 1.97 -35.65 29.16
CA ASN A 340 3.30 -35.65 29.79
C ASN A 340 4.13 -34.44 29.35
N PRO A 341 4.04 -33.30 30.05
CA PRO A 341 4.72 -32.05 29.68
C PRO A 341 6.25 -32.14 29.59
N SER A 342 6.86 -33.19 30.18
CA SER A 342 8.30 -33.44 30.07
C SER A 342 8.73 -33.93 28.68
N ARG A 343 7.79 -34.34 27.83
CA ARG A 343 8.04 -34.85 26.47
C ARG A 343 7.40 -33.97 25.41
N MET A 344 7.93 -34.06 24.19
CA MET A 344 7.32 -33.47 23.01
C MET A 344 6.16 -34.33 22.53
N ALA A 345 5.12 -33.70 22.00
CA ALA A 345 3.97 -34.37 21.42
C ALA A 345 4.41 -35.24 20.21
N PRO A 346 3.78 -36.41 20.00
CA PRO A 346 4.05 -37.23 18.83
C PRO A 346 3.85 -36.45 17.53
N GLY A 347 4.85 -36.47 16.64
CA GLY A 347 4.80 -35.73 15.38
C GLY A 347 5.14 -34.23 15.47
N ALA A 348 5.63 -33.76 16.62
CA ALA A 348 6.18 -32.41 16.72
C ALA A 348 7.32 -32.23 15.70
N PRO A 349 7.33 -31.15 14.91
CA PRO A 349 8.34 -30.98 13.86
C PRO A 349 9.70 -30.59 14.43
N ASN A 350 10.77 -30.86 13.68
CA ASN A 350 12.14 -30.44 14.04
C ASN A 350 12.27 -28.93 14.06
N GLN A 351 11.62 -28.24 13.12
CA GLN A 351 11.60 -26.78 13.03
C GLN A 351 10.15 -26.28 12.89
N PRO A 352 9.41 -26.14 14.02
CA PRO A 352 8.15 -25.41 14.07
C PRO A 352 8.38 -23.90 13.90
N TRP A 353 7.33 -23.17 13.52
CA TRP A 353 7.27 -21.72 13.72
C TRP A 353 7.49 -21.43 15.20
N TYR A 354 8.45 -20.56 15.48
CA TYR A 354 8.73 -20.11 16.84
C TYR A 354 7.53 -19.33 17.36
N ASP A 355 7.22 -19.45 18.65
CA ASP A 355 5.97 -19.01 19.27
C ASP A 355 6.18 -18.28 20.60
N ASP A 356 7.40 -17.79 20.85
CA ASP A 356 7.79 -17.20 22.14
C ASP A 356 7.50 -18.12 23.33
N ASN A 357 7.73 -19.43 23.15
CA ASN A 357 7.54 -20.47 24.15
C ASN A 357 6.09 -20.50 24.68
N GLY A 358 5.12 -20.42 23.77
CA GLY A 358 3.68 -20.47 24.06
C GLY A 358 3.03 -19.13 24.42
N ARG A 359 3.79 -18.03 24.48
CA ARG A 359 3.22 -16.68 24.67
C ARG A 359 2.60 -16.13 23.38
N HIS A 360 3.07 -16.58 22.22
CA HIS A 360 2.58 -16.18 20.90
C HIS A 360 2.59 -14.67 20.65
N THR A 361 3.47 -13.92 21.30
CA THR A 361 3.66 -12.47 21.03
C THR A 361 4.72 -12.23 19.95
N LEU A 362 5.57 -13.23 19.68
CA LEU A 362 6.58 -13.24 18.63
C LEU A 362 6.49 -14.54 17.86
N LEU A 363 6.26 -14.44 16.56
CA LEU A 363 6.37 -15.55 15.61
C LEU A 363 7.59 -15.37 14.73
N ALA A 364 8.38 -16.42 14.56
CA ALA A 364 9.58 -16.40 13.72
C ALA A 364 9.64 -17.66 12.85
N ALA A 365 10.16 -17.51 11.64
CA ALA A 365 10.25 -18.59 10.67
C ALA A 365 11.02 -19.81 11.23
N PRO A 366 10.62 -21.03 10.85
CA PRO A 366 11.44 -22.22 11.00
C PRO A 366 12.88 -22.02 10.47
N LYS A 367 13.88 -22.51 11.21
CA LYS A 367 15.29 -22.46 10.77
C LYS A 367 15.59 -23.55 9.74
N LEU A 368 16.73 -23.45 9.06
CA LEU A 368 17.28 -24.54 8.24
C LEU A 368 17.38 -25.83 9.07
N LEU A 369 17.08 -26.94 8.42
CA LEU A 369 17.37 -28.27 8.92
C LEU A 369 18.87 -28.55 8.81
N ASP A 370 19.34 -29.60 9.50
CA ASP A 370 20.77 -29.95 9.55
C ASP A 370 21.35 -30.30 8.17
N ASP A 371 20.51 -30.74 7.23
CA ASP A 371 20.87 -31.03 5.84
C ASP A 371 20.90 -29.77 4.94
N GLY A 372 20.62 -28.59 5.50
CA GLY A 372 20.56 -27.31 4.77
C GLY A 372 19.22 -27.06 4.07
N THR A 373 18.23 -27.93 4.21
CA THR A 373 16.88 -27.71 3.66
C THR A 373 16.18 -26.58 4.44
N PRO A 374 15.47 -25.65 3.77
CA PRO A 374 14.62 -24.67 4.45
C PRO A 374 13.60 -25.33 5.39
N GLY A 375 13.57 -24.91 6.65
CA GLY A 375 12.58 -25.43 7.60
C GLY A 375 11.17 -24.95 7.31
N SER A 376 11.03 -23.80 6.62
CA SER A 376 9.75 -23.27 6.16
C SER A 376 9.58 -23.51 4.67
N ARG A 377 8.36 -23.90 4.26
CA ARG A 377 7.95 -23.98 2.85
C ARG A 377 7.04 -22.82 2.44
N LEU A 378 6.84 -21.85 3.33
CA LEU A 378 5.97 -20.70 3.12
C LEU A 378 6.75 -19.54 2.51
N ASP A 379 6.11 -18.84 1.58
CA ASP A 379 6.61 -17.58 1.05
C ASP A 379 6.02 -16.39 1.83
N TRP A 380 6.84 -15.36 2.07
CA TRP A 380 6.41 -14.17 2.80
C TRP A 380 5.19 -13.48 2.19
N ARG A 381 5.20 -13.28 0.86
CA ARG A 381 4.16 -12.52 0.16
C ARG A 381 2.96 -13.38 -0.20
N ALA A 382 3.19 -14.63 -0.58
CA ALA A 382 2.15 -15.53 -1.07
C ALA A 382 1.44 -16.31 0.04
N ASP A 383 2.06 -16.51 1.20
CA ASP A 383 1.51 -17.34 2.29
C ASP A 383 1.37 -16.56 3.60
N VAL A 384 2.47 -16.00 4.11
CA VAL A 384 2.50 -15.42 5.48
C VAL A 384 1.63 -14.18 5.60
N LEU A 385 1.79 -13.19 4.71
CA LEU A 385 0.98 -11.97 4.74
C LEU A 385 -0.51 -12.23 4.44
N PRO A 386 -0.88 -13.08 3.46
CA PRO A 386 -2.27 -13.52 3.30
C PRO A 386 -2.83 -14.23 4.53
N ALA A 387 -2.05 -15.06 5.24
CA ALA A 387 -2.50 -15.70 6.47
C ALA A 387 -2.78 -14.67 7.58
N LEU A 388 -1.87 -13.71 7.79
CA LEU A 388 -2.05 -12.58 8.70
C LEU A 388 -3.33 -11.81 8.39
N TRP A 389 -3.51 -11.45 7.12
CA TRP A 389 -4.68 -10.72 6.62
C TRP A 389 -5.97 -11.48 6.83
N ARG A 390 -5.95 -12.78 6.49
CA ARG A 390 -7.11 -13.64 6.58
C ARG A 390 -7.57 -13.78 8.02
N GLN A 391 -6.63 -13.98 8.93
CA GLN A 391 -6.92 -14.23 10.34
C GLN A 391 -7.48 -12.98 11.03
N TYR A 392 -6.84 -11.83 10.86
CA TYR A 392 -7.13 -10.64 11.68
C TYR A 392 -7.85 -9.51 10.95
N PHE A 393 -8.17 -9.68 9.66
CA PHE A 393 -8.97 -8.70 8.93
C PHE A 393 -10.10 -9.34 8.14
N LEU A 394 -9.82 -10.26 7.22
CA LEU A 394 -10.87 -10.78 6.32
C LEU A 394 -11.92 -11.60 7.05
N ARG A 395 -11.53 -12.45 8.01
CA ARG A 395 -12.50 -13.23 8.81
C ARG A 395 -13.47 -12.31 9.56
N PRO A 396 -13.01 -11.31 10.33
CA PRO A 396 -13.89 -10.31 10.92
C PRO A 396 -14.72 -9.54 9.87
N ALA A 397 -14.08 -8.96 8.84
CA ALA A 397 -14.77 -8.13 7.85
C ALA A 397 -15.85 -8.90 7.07
N ALA A 398 -15.60 -10.17 6.71
CA ALA A 398 -16.58 -11.01 6.02
C ALA A 398 -17.80 -11.35 6.88
N ALA A 399 -17.66 -11.36 8.21
CA ALA A 399 -18.81 -11.51 9.10
C ALA A 399 -19.68 -10.23 9.17
N LEU A 400 -19.10 -9.06 8.86
CA LEU A 400 -19.78 -7.77 8.94
C LEU A 400 -20.39 -7.31 7.62
N VAL A 401 -19.93 -7.86 6.49
CA VAL A 401 -20.26 -7.35 5.15
C VAL A 401 -20.95 -8.43 4.33
N GLU A 402 -22.06 -8.06 3.71
CA GLU A 402 -22.76 -8.88 2.71
C GLU A 402 -22.77 -8.19 1.34
N ALA A 403 -22.76 -8.99 0.28
CA ALA A 403 -23.02 -8.49 -1.06
C ALA A 403 -24.52 -8.32 -1.25
N LEU A 404 -24.96 -7.11 -1.59
CA LEU A 404 -26.37 -6.85 -1.85
C LEU A 404 -26.69 -7.15 -3.32
N PRO A 405 -27.80 -7.86 -3.61
CA PRO A 405 -28.22 -8.11 -4.98
C PRO A 405 -28.52 -6.76 -5.64
N ALA A 406 -27.93 -6.54 -6.81
CA ALA A 406 -28.30 -5.40 -7.63
C ALA A 406 -29.76 -5.62 -8.10
N GLN A 407 -30.71 -4.85 -7.55
CA GLN A 407 -32.08 -4.90 -8.03
C GLN A 407 -32.16 -4.42 -9.49
N ASP A 408 -33.15 -4.96 -10.22
CA ASP A 408 -33.34 -4.83 -11.66
C ASP A 408 -32.98 -3.43 -12.20
N GLY A 409 -31.98 -3.39 -13.09
CA GLY A 409 -31.43 -2.17 -13.69
C GLY A 409 -29.96 -1.89 -13.35
N ALA A 410 -29.52 -2.15 -12.10
CA ALA A 410 -28.13 -1.95 -11.68
C ALA A 410 -27.20 -3.14 -12.02
N ALA A 411 -27.75 -4.36 -12.09
CA ALA A 411 -27.01 -5.58 -12.43
C ALA A 411 -26.57 -5.63 -13.91
N ALA A 412 -27.26 -4.89 -14.78
CA ALA A 412 -27.08 -4.93 -16.23
C ALA A 412 -25.92 -4.06 -16.75
N ALA A 413 -25.29 -3.24 -15.90
CA ALA A 413 -24.22 -2.34 -16.30
C ALA A 413 -22.81 -2.93 -16.13
N ALA A 414 -22.65 -4.26 -16.29
CA ALA A 414 -21.45 -4.77 -16.94
C ALA A 414 -21.52 -4.35 -18.41
N VAL A 415 -21.48 -3.04 -18.67
CA VAL A 415 -21.50 -2.49 -20.03
C VAL A 415 -20.29 -3.09 -20.70
N THR A 416 -20.54 -3.81 -21.78
CA THR A 416 -19.59 -4.58 -22.59
C THR A 416 -18.56 -3.65 -23.23
N ALA A 417 -17.67 -3.11 -22.41
CA ALA A 417 -16.42 -2.53 -22.84
C ALA A 417 -15.41 -3.67 -23.04
N PRO A 418 -14.46 -3.54 -23.98
CA PRO A 418 -13.39 -4.52 -24.15
C PRO A 418 -12.68 -4.79 -22.80
N PRO A 419 -12.15 -6.01 -22.59
CA PRO A 419 -11.49 -6.38 -21.34
C PRO A 419 -10.44 -5.33 -20.95
N GLY A 420 -10.61 -4.74 -19.76
CA GLY A 420 -9.76 -3.66 -19.23
C GLY A 420 -10.35 -2.25 -19.21
N ARG A 421 -11.58 -2.02 -19.72
CA ARG A 421 -12.23 -0.68 -19.71
C ARG A 421 -13.62 -0.61 -19.04
N ALA A 422 -14.23 -1.73 -18.67
CA ALA A 422 -15.54 -1.74 -18.02
C ALA A 422 -15.44 -1.16 -16.59
N LYS A 423 -16.32 -0.21 -16.26
CA LYS A 423 -16.42 0.37 -14.91
C LYS A 423 -17.23 -0.58 -14.03
N ALA A 424 -16.65 -1.07 -12.94
CA ALA A 424 -17.36 -1.97 -12.04
C ALA A 424 -18.14 -1.16 -10.98
N VAL A 425 -19.43 -1.43 -10.84
CA VAL A 425 -20.26 -0.93 -9.72
C VAL A 425 -20.50 -2.09 -8.76
N ARG A 426 -20.26 -1.87 -7.47
CA ARG A 426 -20.47 -2.86 -6.40
C ARG A 426 -21.25 -2.23 -5.26
N VAL A 427 -22.24 -2.95 -4.75
CA VAL A 427 -23.04 -2.54 -3.60
C VAL A 427 -22.89 -3.61 -2.53
N LEU A 428 -22.48 -3.17 -1.34
CA LEU A 428 -22.23 -3.98 -0.17
C LEU A 428 -23.08 -3.42 0.98
N GLY A 429 -23.47 -4.28 1.90
CA GLY A 429 -24.29 -3.91 3.04
C GLY A 429 -23.73 -4.46 4.35
N TRP A 430 -24.12 -3.83 5.43
CA TRP A 430 -23.90 -4.34 6.78
C TRP A 430 -24.74 -5.60 7.03
N ASN A 431 -24.08 -6.70 7.41
CA ASN A 431 -24.73 -7.94 7.78
C ASN A 431 -25.26 -7.90 9.22
N ALA A 432 -26.52 -7.48 9.39
CA ALA A 432 -27.14 -7.32 10.70
C ALA A 432 -27.35 -8.65 11.46
N GLU A 433 -27.60 -9.76 10.76
CA GLU A 433 -27.84 -11.08 11.38
C GLU A 433 -26.56 -11.65 11.99
N SER A 434 -25.43 -11.51 11.27
CA SER A 434 -24.12 -11.97 11.75
C SER A 434 -23.59 -11.10 12.89
N ALA A 435 -23.89 -9.79 12.89
CA ALA A 435 -23.51 -8.88 13.95
C ALA A 435 -24.36 -9.06 15.23
N ALA A 436 -25.66 -9.33 15.09
CA ALA A 436 -26.56 -9.55 16.24
C ALA A 436 -26.20 -10.81 17.05
N ALA A 437 -25.60 -11.81 16.41
CA ALA A 437 -25.09 -13.01 17.08
C ALA A 437 -23.85 -12.75 17.95
N GLN A 438 -23.18 -11.60 17.80
CA GLN A 438 -21.83 -11.35 18.34
C GLN A 438 -21.74 -10.17 19.36
N GLY A 439 -22.84 -9.49 19.68
CA GLY A 439 -22.90 -8.49 20.77
C GLY A 439 -22.38 -7.08 20.43
N LEU A 440 -22.18 -6.21 21.45
CA LEU A 440 -21.60 -4.86 21.30
C LEU A 440 -20.14 -4.98 20.82
N HIS A 441 -19.92 -4.71 19.54
CA HIS A 441 -18.74 -5.20 18.80
C HIS A 441 -17.57 -4.19 18.76
N PRO A 442 -16.38 -4.54 19.27
CA PRO A 442 -15.14 -3.84 18.90
C PRO A 442 -14.91 -3.83 17.38
N ASP A 443 -15.47 -4.81 16.67
CA ASP A 443 -15.36 -4.99 15.23
C ASP A 443 -16.07 -3.87 14.44
N LEU A 444 -16.99 -3.14 15.06
CA LEU A 444 -17.53 -1.91 14.44
C LEU A 444 -16.45 -0.85 14.24
N ALA A 445 -15.42 -0.83 15.09
CA ALA A 445 -14.28 0.06 14.90
C ALA A 445 -13.52 -0.27 13.61
N LEU A 446 -13.58 -1.52 13.13
CA LEU A 446 -12.96 -1.93 11.87
C LEU A 446 -13.55 -1.16 10.69
N LEU A 447 -14.86 -0.89 10.68
CA LEU A 447 -15.55 -0.20 9.58
C LEU A 447 -15.09 1.24 9.36
N GLU A 448 -14.53 1.87 10.40
CA GLU A 448 -14.04 3.24 10.35
C GLU A 448 -12.55 3.32 9.94
N THR A 449 -11.89 2.17 9.74
CA THR A 449 -10.45 2.14 9.46
C THR A 449 -10.13 2.45 7.99
N PRO A 450 -8.96 3.06 7.72
CA PRO A 450 -8.41 3.20 6.38
C PRO A 450 -8.26 1.85 5.66
N SER A 451 -7.87 0.79 6.37
CA SER A 451 -7.79 -0.56 5.79
C SER A 451 -9.13 -1.10 5.31
N PHE A 452 -10.21 -0.86 6.05
CA PHE A 452 -11.55 -1.22 5.61
C PHE A 452 -11.98 -0.44 4.37
N GLN A 453 -11.71 0.85 4.33
CA GLN A 453 -11.97 1.66 3.14
C GLN A 453 -11.17 1.15 1.93
N ALA A 454 -9.85 0.96 2.06
CA ALA A 454 -9.03 0.43 0.98
C ALA A 454 -9.52 -0.97 0.51
N TRP A 455 -9.93 -1.83 1.44
CA TRP A 455 -10.50 -3.13 1.11
C TRP A 455 -11.85 -3.02 0.39
N LEU A 456 -12.75 -2.13 0.80
CA LEU A 456 -13.99 -1.84 0.06
C LEU A 456 -13.68 -1.34 -1.36
N ALA A 457 -12.71 -0.43 -1.52
CA ALA A 457 -12.31 0.08 -2.82
C ALA A 457 -11.76 -1.02 -3.74
N SER A 458 -11.12 -2.06 -3.18
CA SER A 458 -10.63 -3.19 -3.99
C SER A 458 -11.74 -4.05 -4.62
N HIS A 459 -12.96 -4.06 -4.08
CA HIS A 459 -14.06 -4.90 -4.60
C HIS A 459 -14.48 -4.56 -6.04
N SER A 460 -14.34 -3.31 -6.44
CA SER A 460 -14.65 -2.83 -7.78
C SER A 460 -13.40 -2.74 -8.69
N GLN A 461 -12.29 -3.39 -8.30
CA GLN A 461 -11.10 -3.56 -9.14
C GLN A 461 -11.09 -4.92 -9.84
N ALA A 462 -10.35 -5.02 -10.95
CA ALA A 462 -10.28 -6.22 -11.79
C ALA A 462 -9.74 -7.46 -11.04
N GLY A 463 -8.90 -7.28 -10.02
CA GLY A 463 -8.36 -8.36 -9.19
C GLY A 463 -9.30 -8.86 -8.09
N GLY A 464 -10.46 -8.22 -7.91
CA GLY A 464 -11.37 -8.50 -6.80
C GLY A 464 -10.86 -7.96 -5.46
N PRO A 465 -11.50 -8.37 -4.34
CA PRO A 465 -11.15 -7.89 -3.02
C PRO A 465 -9.71 -8.26 -2.63
N ALA A 466 -9.00 -7.34 -2.00
CA ALA A 466 -7.60 -7.51 -1.61
C ALA A 466 -7.43 -8.71 -0.67
N ALA A 467 -6.68 -9.72 -1.14
CA ALA A 467 -6.40 -10.96 -0.41
C ALA A 467 -5.15 -10.86 0.50
N SER A 468 -4.45 -9.74 0.49
CA SER A 468 -3.25 -9.46 1.29
C SER A 468 -3.18 -7.96 1.60
N PRO A 469 -2.57 -7.53 2.72
CA PRO A 469 -2.35 -6.13 3.03
C PRO A 469 -1.52 -5.42 1.94
N LEU A 470 -0.64 -6.13 1.22
CA LEU A 470 0.14 -5.57 0.12
C LEU A 470 -0.70 -5.27 -1.13
N ALA A 471 -1.90 -5.87 -1.23
CA ALA A 471 -2.82 -5.68 -2.35
C ALA A 471 -3.84 -4.56 -2.08
N LEU A 472 -3.76 -3.89 -0.93
CA LEU A 472 -4.63 -2.76 -0.62
C LEU A 472 -4.30 -1.59 -1.57
N PRO A 473 -5.32 -0.97 -2.18
CA PRO A 473 -5.10 0.22 -3.00
C PRO A 473 -4.53 1.35 -2.14
N PRO A 474 -3.56 2.12 -2.65
CA PRO A 474 -3.02 3.25 -1.92
C PRO A 474 -4.10 4.35 -1.79
N GLN A 475 -4.03 5.12 -0.71
CA GLN A 475 -5.08 6.08 -0.33
C GLN A 475 -5.33 7.16 -1.41
N ASP A 476 -4.33 7.50 -2.21
CA ASP A 476 -4.42 8.47 -3.30
C ASP A 476 -5.06 7.90 -4.59
N SER A 477 -5.29 6.58 -4.65
CA SER A 477 -5.88 5.91 -5.82
C SER A 477 -7.40 5.83 -5.82
N TYR A 478 -8.05 6.25 -4.73
CA TYR A 478 -9.50 6.29 -4.59
C TYR A 478 -9.92 7.48 -3.73
N GLU A 479 -11.20 7.83 -3.82
CA GLU A 479 -11.83 8.88 -3.02
C GLU A 479 -12.97 8.29 -2.20
N VAL A 480 -13.11 8.74 -0.96
CA VAL A 480 -14.18 8.32 -0.06
C VAL A 480 -15.17 9.47 0.11
N LEU A 481 -16.42 9.25 -0.31
CA LEU A 481 -17.53 10.15 -0.10
C LEU A 481 -18.48 9.56 0.94
N ARG A 482 -18.96 10.40 1.86
CA ARG A 482 -20.06 10.05 2.76
C ARG A 482 -21.34 10.71 2.26
N CYS A 483 -22.34 9.91 1.91
CA CYS A 483 -23.66 10.32 1.42
C CYS A 483 -24.70 9.71 2.37
N GLY A 484 -25.19 10.51 3.32
CA GLY A 484 -25.94 10.01 4.46
C GLY A 484 -25.21 8.88 5.20
N ALA A 485 -25.83 7.69 5.25
CA ALA A 485 -25.29 6.49 5.88
C ALA A 485 -24.58 5.52 4.91
N VAL A 486 -24.34 5.96 3.67
CA VAL A 486 -23.63 5.21 2.64
C VAL A 486 -22.21 5.76 2.48
N GLN A 487 -21.22 4.87 2.53
CA GLN A 487 -19.85 5.18 2.13
C GLN A 487 -19.66 4.82 0.66
N VAL A 488 -19.22 5.78 -0.16
CA VAL A 488 -18.96 5.61 -1.59
C VAL A 488 -17.47 5.72 -1.85
N LEU A 489 -16.88 4.67 -2.42
CA LEU A 489 -15.47 4.59 -2.72
C LEU A 489 -15.29 4.58 -4.23
N ALA A 490 -14.91 5.73 -4.78
CA ALA A 490 -14.78 5.95 -6.22
C ALA A 490 -13.32 5.93 -6.66
N HIS A 491 -13.03 5.28 -7.78
CA HIS A 491 -11.71 5.28 -8.40
C HIS A 491 -11.82 5.13 -9.92
N ARG A 492 -10.68 5.22 -10.61
CA ARG A 492 -10.59 5.17 -12.08
C ARG A 492 -11.26 3.96 -12.76
N HIS A 493 -11.40 2.85 -12.04
CA HIS A 493 -11.86 1.56 -12.59
C HIS A 493 -13.25 1.13 -12.10
N GLY A 494 -13.81 1.82 -11.12
CA GLY A 494 -15.06 1.39 -10.52
C GLY A 494 -15.45 2.21 -9.29
N VAL A 495 -16.56 1.79 -8.69
CA VAL A 495 -17.08 2.35 -7.45
C VAL A 495 -17.67 1.24 -6.58
N THR A 496 -17.38 1.30 -5.29
CA THR A 496 -18.00 0.46 -4.26
C THR A 496 -18.86 1.33 -3.36
N LEU A 497 -20.13 0.96 -3.18
CA LEU A 497 -21.05 1.59 -2.24
C LEU A 497 -21.27 0.65 -1.06
N PHE A 498 -21.11 1.14 0.16
CA PHE A 498 -21.29 0.37 1.39
C PHE A 498 -22.38 1.00 2.27
N GLU A 499 -23.44 0.24 2.52
CA GLU A 499 -24.52 0.61 3.44
C GLU A 499 -24.13 0.25 4.88
N GLY A 500 -23.96 1.28 5.72
CA GLY A 500 -23.67 1.08 7.14
C GLY A 500 -24.86 0.55 7.95
N PRO A 501 -24.68 0.32 9.26
CA PRO A 501 -25.76 -0.12 10.15
C PRO A 501 -27.00 0.80 10.06
N GLY A 502 -28.17 0.22 9.77
CA GLY A 502 -29.43 0.96 9.66
C GLY A 502 -29.67 1.67 8.31
N ALA A 503 -28.79 1.49 7.33
CA ALA A 503 -28.85 2.17 6.02
C ALA A 503 -29.43 1.32 4.88
N ARG A 504 -30.20 0.27 5.18
CA ARG A 504 -30.61 -0.73 4.19
C ARG A 504 -31.41 -0.09 3.05
N GLY A 505 -30.93 -0.26 1.82
CA GLY A 505 -31.53 0.27 0.59
C GLY A 505 -31.13 1.72 0.24
N ALA A 506 -30.36 2.40 1.09
CA ALA A 506 -29.93 3.78 0.84
C ALA A 506 -28.89 3.91 -0.28
N ALA A 507 -28.16 2.85 -0.62
CA ALA A 507 -27.17 2.88 -1.70
C ALA A 507 -27.79 2.71 -3.09
N GLN A 508 -29.06 2.31 -3.18
CA GLN A 508 -29.69 1.97 -4.46
C GLN A 508 -29.82 3.17 -5.42
N PRO A 509 -30.27 4.37 -5.00
CA PRO A 509 -30.31 5.54 -5.89
C PRO A 509 -28.91 5.91 -6.40
N LEU A 510 -27.91 5.88 -5.50
CA LEU A 510 -26.51 6.18 -5.81
C LEU A 510 -25.88 5.15 -6.77
N ALA A 511 -26.23 3.87 -6.64
CA ALA A 511 -25.83 2.83 -7.58
C ALA A 511 -26.44 3.07 -8.98
N GLY A 512 -27.69 3.55 -9.04
CA GLY A 512 -28.32 3.99 -10.28
C GLY A 512 -27.61 5.18 -10.94
N VAL A 513 -27.13 6.15 -10.15
CA VAL A 513 -26.26 7.23 -10.64
C VAL A 513 -24.98 6.64 -11.23
N ALA A 514 -24.30 5.78 -10.49
CA ALA A 514 -23.05 5.17 -10.92
C ALA A 514 -23.18 4.40 -12.24
N ALA A 515 -24.25 3.61 -12.38
CA ALA A 515 -24.56 2.87 -13.60
C ALA A 515 -24.80 3.82 -14.80
N ALA A 516 -25.53 4.92 -14.59
CA ALA A 516 -25.77 5.92 -15.63
C ALA A 516 -24.47 6.60 -16.10
N VAL A 517 -23.61 7.03 -15.16
CA VAL A 517 -22.30 7.62 -15.48
C VAL A 517 -21.41 6.60 -16.23
N ALA A 518 -21.47 5.33 -15.85
CA ALA A 518 -20.69 4.26 -16.48
C ALA A 518 -21.15 4.02 -17.93
N ALA A 519 -22.47 4.02 -18.16
CA ALA A 519 -23.05 3.88 -19.49
C ALA A 519 -22.63 5.03 -20.42
N VAL A 520 -22.63 6.27 -19.93
CA VAL A 520 -22.17 7.42 -20.73
C VAL A 520 -20.68 7.38 -21.01
N SER A 521 -19.86 7.03 -20.01
CA SER A 521 -18.42 6.85 -20.23
C SER A 521 -18.12 5.75 -21.26
N ALA A 522 -18.87 4.65 -21.23
CA ALA A 522 -18.76 3.57 -22.20
C ALA A 522 -19.22 4.00 -23.60
N ALA A 523 -20.33 4.75 -23.71
CA ALA A 523 -20.81 5.28 -24.98
C ALA A 523 -19.79 6.25 -25.61
N TYR A 524 -19.20 7.14 -24.82
CA TYR A 524 -18.14 8.05 -25.29
C TYR A 524 -16.90 7.27 -25.75
N SER A 525 -16.43 6.32 -24.93
CA SER A 525 -15.25 5.51 -25.24
C SER A 525 -15.45 4.64 -26.48
N GLY A 526 -16.64 4.03 -26.62
CA GLY A 526 -17.01 3.22 -27.78
C GLY A 526 -17.04 4.06 -29.04
N PHE A 527 -17.70 5.22 -29.00
CA PHE A 527 -17.72 6.13 -30.14
C PHE A 527 -16.31 6.59 -30.56
N LEU A 528 -15.48 7.01 -29.59
CA LEU A 528 -14.11 7.45 -29.89
C LEU A 528 -13.26 6.31 -30.49
N ALA A 529 -13.44 5.07 -30.03
CA ALA A 529 -12.76 3.90 -30.59
C ALA A 529 -13.24 3.59 -32.02
N ASP A 530 -14.56 3.54 -32.23
CA ASP A 530 -15.17 3.19 -33.52
C ASP A 530 -14.82 4.19 -34.64
N TYR A 531 -14.51 5.43 -34.29
CA TYR A 531 -14.26 6.51 -35.25
C TYR A 531 -12.81 6.98 -35.34
N ALA A 532 -11.90 6.47 -34.50
CA ALA A 532 -10.48 6.79 -34.59
C ALA A 532 -9.89 6.41 -35.97
N ASP A 533 -10.18 5.20 -36.45
CA ASP A 533 -9.67 4.69 -37.72
C ASP A 533 -10.29 5.40 -38.92
N LYS A 534 -11.61 5.67 -38.88
CA LYS A 534 -12.32 6.40 -39.93
C LYS A 534 -11.84 7.85 -40.08
N LEU A 535 -11.49 8.52 -38.98
CA LEU A 535 -10.90 9.84 -39.03
C LEU A 535 -9.51 9.83 -39.65
N ALA A 536 -8.69 8.83 -39.34
CA ALA A 536 -7.38 8.67 -39.97
C ALA A 536 -7.51 8.40 -41.48
N GLU A 537 -8.47 7.57 -41.87
CA GLU A 537 -8.82 7.28 -43.27
C GLU A 537 -9.26 8.55 -44.02
N TRP A 538 -10.27 9.25 -43.52
CA TRP A 538 -10.77 10.50 -44.14
C TRP A 538 -9.68 11.57 -44.24
N THR A 539 -8.83 11.69 -43.22
CA THR A 539 -7.70 12.65 -43.23
C THR A 539 -6.66 12.26 -44.30
N ALA A 540 -6.33 10.97 -44.43
CA ALA A 540 -5.37 10.49 -45.41
C ALA A 540 -5.91 10.63 -46.84
N GLU A 541 -7.20 10.35 -47.05
CA GLU A 541 -7.85 10.47 -48.35
C GLU A 541 -8.01 11.94 -48.79
N LEU A 542 -8.33 12.87 -47.87
CA LEU A 542 -8.31 14.32 -48.14
C LEU A 542 -6.91 14.82 -48.54
N GLY A 543 -5.86 14.26 -47.93
CA GLY A 543 -4.48 14.58 -48.30
C GLY A 543 -4.09 14.10 -49.71
N LYS A 544 -4.60 12.93 -50.14
CA LYS A 544 -4.27 12.32 -51.44
C LYS A 544 -5.01 12.95 -52.62
N HIS A 545 -6.21 13.50 -52.43
CA HIS A 545 -7.05 13.99 -53.53
C HIS A 545 -6.97 15.52 -53.75
N HIS A 546 -5.79 16.01 -54.17
CA HIS A 546 -5.67 17.33 -54.81
C HIS A 546 -5.96 17.22 -56.31
N GLY A 547 -7.24 17.16 -56.72
CA GLY A 547 -7.62 17.15 -58.14
C GLY A 547 -9.00 16.54 -58.47
N ALA A 548 -9.34 16.54 -59.76
CA ALA A 548 -10.68 16.29 -60.32
C ALA A 548 -11.39 14.97 -59.95
N ALA A 549 -10.70 14.03 -59.32
CA ALA A 549 -11.28 12.81 -58.75
C ALA A 549 -12.07 13.07 -57.44
N ALA A 550 -11.82 14.19 -56.75
CA ALA A 550 -12.45 14.53 -55.47
C ALA A 550 -13.97 14.77 -55.56
N GLY A 551 -14.51 15.10 -56.74
CA GLY A 551 -15.91 15.53 -56.89
C GLY A 551 -16.96 14.41 -56.91
N ARG A 552 -16.57 13.15 -57.14
CA ARG A 552 -17.53 12.02 -57.30
C ARG A 552 -17.80 11.23 -56.01
N ASP A 553 -16.88 11.23 -55.05
CA ASP A 553 -17.07 10.58 -53.74
C ASP A 553 -17.45 11.57 -52.62
N ALA A 554 -17.35 12.88 -52.87
CA ALA A 554 -17.62 13.92 -51.86
C ALA A 554 -19.04 13.91 -51.29
N GLU A 555 -20.03 13.42 -52.05
CA GLU A 555 -21.43 13.31 -51.59
C GLU A 555 -21.60 12.13 -50.62
N GLY A 556 -20.96 10.99 -50.91
CA GLY A 556 -20.89 9.84 -50.00
C GLY A 556 -20.16 10.18 -48.71
N TRP A 557 -19.07 10.92 -48.82
CA TRP A 557 -18.30 11.45 -47.68
C TRP A 557 -19.11 12.40 -46.81
N GLY A 558 -19.76 13.41 -47.42
CA GLY A 558 -20.58 14.38 -46.68
C GLY A 558 -21.72 13.71 -45.92
N LYS A 559 -22.37 12.70 -46.53
CA LYS A 559 -23.42 11.92 -45.87
C LYS A 559 -22.87 11.13 -44.68
N GLN A 560 -21.75 10.42 -44.85
CA GLN A 560 -21.13 9.68 -43.75
C GLN A 560 -20.68 10.62 -42.61
N MET A 561 -20.05 11.75 -42.92
CA MET A 561 -19.64 12.74 -41.92
C MET A 561 -20.82 13.32 -41.14
N HIS A 562 -21.95 13.60 -41.80
CA HIS A 562 -23.18 14.03 -41.15
C HIS A 562 -23.78 12.95 -40.24
N GLU A 563 -23.80 11.69 -40.68
CA GLU A 563 -24.27 10.57 -39.85
C GLU A 563 -23.40 10.40 -38.59
N VAL A 564 -22.08 10.55 -38.71
CA VAL A 564 -21.15 10.51 -37.57
C VAL A 564 -21.39 11.68 -36.61
N LYS A 565 -21.57 12.89 -37.12
CA LYS A 565 -21.89 14.07 -36.32
C LYS A 565 -23.22 13.93 -35.58
N ALA A 566 -24.26 13.43 -36.25
CA ALA A 566 -25.57 13.19 -35.64
C ALA A 566 -25.48 12.15 -34.51
N ARG A 567 -24.73 11.06 -34.72
CA ARG A 567 -24.47 10.05 -33.68
C ARG A 567 -23.67 10.63 -32.51
N ALA A 568 -22.66 11.45 -32.76
CA ALA A 568 -21.89 12.13 -31.71
C ALA A 568 -22.76 13.06 -30.86
N LEU A 569 -23.62 13.86 -31.50
CA LEU A 569 -24.55 14.76 -30.80
C LEU A 569 -25.62 14.00 -30.02
N ALA A 570 -26.15 12.89 -30.55
CA ALA A 570 -27.09 12.03 -29.82
C ALA A 570 -26.46 11.43 -28.55
N VAL A 571 -25.19 11.00 -28.65
CA VAL A 571 -24.40 10.50 -27.51
C VAL A 571 -24.16 11.60 -26.46
N ILE A 572 -23.93 12.85 -26.87
CA ILE A 572 -23.80 14.00 -25.95
C ILE A 572 -25.15 14.35 -25.30
N ALA A 573 -26.23 14.42 -26.07
CA ALA A 573 -27.56 14.79 -25.60
C ALA A 573 -28.14 13.78 -24.60
N GLY A 574 -27.86 12.49 -24.80
CA GLY A 574 -28.22 11.43 -23.86
C GLY A 574 -27.46 11.45 -22.53
N GLY A 575 -26.47 12.33 -22.37
CA GLY A 575 -25.57 12.39 -21.21
C GLY A 575 -25.89 13.45 -20.16
N SER A 576 -27.07 14.07 -20.16
CA SER A 576 -27.46 15.01 -19.09
C SER A 576 -27.58 14.27 -17.75
N MET A 577 -26.82 14.70 -16.73
CA MET A 577 -26.66 13.99 -15.45
C MET A 577 -27.05 14.80 -14.20
N LEU A 578 -27.65 15.98 -14.39
CA LEU A 578 -28.15 16.80 -13.29
C LEU A 578 -29.41 16.16 -12.70
N ARG A 579 -29.43 16.01 -11.39
CA ARG A 579 -30.53 15.42 -10.62
C ARG A 579 -30.97 16.37 -9.51
N ASP A 580 -32.13 16.09 -8.91
CA ASP A 580 -32.70 16.94 -7.86
C ASP A 580 -32.05 16.72 -6.49
N ASP A 581 -31.34 15.59 -6.28
CA ASP A 581 -30.69 15.24 -5.02
C ASP A 581 -29.20 15.66 -4.97
N PHE A 582 -28.79 16.23 -3.84
CA PHE A 582 -27.42 16.73 -3.64
C PHE A 582 -26.37 15.61 -3.59
N ASP A 583 -26.65 14.51 -2.90
CA ASP A 583 -25.71 13.39 -2.76
C ASP A 583 -25.56 12.66 -4.10
N GLU A 584 -26.64 12.50 -4.86
CA GLU A 584 -26.60 11.96 -6.22
C GLU A 584 -25.73 12.80 -7.16
N ASN A 585 -25.89 14.14 -7.13
CA ASN A 585 -25.06 15.05 -7.93
C ASN A 585 -23.58 14.98 -7.53
N ARG A 586 -23.28 14.92 -6.23
CA ARG A 586 -21.91 14.81 -5.71
C ARG A 586 -21.23 13.51 -6.14
N VAL A 587 -21.94 12.39 -6.08
CA VAL A 587 -21.44 11.10 -6.61
C VAL A 587 -21.23 11.17 -8.12
N SER A 588 -22.19 11.74 -8.86
CA SER A 588 -22.10 11.92 -10.31
C SER A 588 -20.85 12.73 -10.70
N GLU A 589 -20.59 13.86 -10.04
CA GLU A 589 -19.43 14.70 -10.30
C GLU A 589 -18.11 13.96 -10.02
N ALA A 590 -18.01 13.27 -8.89
CA ALA A 590 -16.81 12.50 -8.55
C ALA A 590 -16.53 11.39 -9.57
N LEU A 591 -17.56 10.65 -9.99
CA LEU A 591 -17.42 9.60 -11.00
C LEU A 591 -17.06 10.15 -12.38
N GLN A 592 -17.66 11.26 -12.79
CA GLN A 592 -17.31 11.94 -14.05
C GLN A 592 -15.84 12.37 -14.06
N ARG A 593 -15.32 12.87 -12.94
CA ARG A 593 -13.90 13.22 -12.76
C ARG A 593 -13.01 11.98 -12.81
N TRP A 594 -13.29 10.95 -12.03
CA TRP A 594 -12.48 9.73 -11.97
C TRP A 594 -12.49 8.92 -13.27
N TRP A 595 -13.59 8.95 -14.02
CA TRP A 595 -13.74 8.21 -15.28
C TRP A 595 -13.44 9.05 -16.52
N GLY A 596 -13.04 10.32 -16.34
CA GLY A 596 -12.62 11.20 -17.44
C GLY A 596 -13.75 11.57 -18.40
N VAL A 597 -15.00 11.58 -17.94
CA VAL A 597 -16.18 11.82 -18.79
C VAL A 597 -16.13 13.21 -19.42
N SER A 598 -15.70 14.23 -18.65
CA SER A 598 -15.54 15.59 -19.15
C SER A 598 -14.46 15.70 -20.23
N GLN A 599 -13.35 14.97 -20.07
CA GLN A 599 -12.29 14.91 -21.07
C GLN A 599 -12.79 14.22 -22.34
N GLN A 600 -13.43 13.07 -22.20
CA GLN A 600 -14.03 12.31 -23.30
C GLN A 600 -15.06 13.15 -24.07
N ARG A 601 -15.89 13.93 -23.36
CA ARG A 601 -16.82 14.89 -23.96
C ARG A 601 -16.10 15.97 -24.75
N GLY A 602 -15.01 16.53 -24.21
CA GLY A 602 -14.17 17.49 -24.91
C GLY A 602 -13.52 16.91 -26.17
N GLU A 603 -13.03 15.67 -26.11
CA GLU A 603 -12.47 14.95 -27.26
C GLU A 603 -13.52 14.70 -28.34
N LEU A 604 -14.75 14.36 -27.94
CA LEU A 604 -15.88 14.16 -28.86
C LEU A 604 -16.32 15.48 -29.52
N LEU A 605 -16.37 16.59 -28.78
CA LEU A 605 -16.63 17.92 -29.34
C LEU A 605 -15.52 18.34 -30.32
N GLY A 606 -14.25 18.14 -29.95
CA GLY A 606 -13.12 18.39 -30.85
C GLY A 606 -13.10 17.48 -32.08
N LEU A 607 -13.68 16.28 -31.99
CA LEU A 607 -13.91 15.40 -33.14
C LEU A 607 -14.99 16.00 -34.07
N ILE A 608 -16.10 16.51 -33.53
CA ILE A 608 -17.13 17.20 -34.30
C ILE A 608 -16.53 18.42 -35.02
N ASP A 609 -15.73 19.23 -34.33
CA ASP A 609 -15.07 20.41 -34.91
C ASP A 609 -14.10 20.03 -36.03
N ARG A 610 -13.36 18.92 -35.89
CA ARG A 610 -12.50 18.38 -36.94
C ARG A 610 -13.29 17.93 -38.16
N ILE A 611 -14.40 17.22 -37.96
CA ILE A 611 -15.32 16.85 -39.05
C ILE A 611 -15.83 18.10 -39.76
N ASP A 612 -16.28 19.12 -39.01
CA ASP A 612 -16.74 20.39 -39.58
C ASP A 612 -15.63 21.15 -40.33
N GLY A 613 -14.39 21.04 -39.87
CA GLY A 613 -13.20 21.54 -40.56
C GLY A 613 -12.97 20.82 -41.90
N MET A 614 -13.02 19.48 -41.91
CA MET A 614 -12.86 18.67 -43.12
C MET A 614 -13.98 18.93 -44.12
N MET A 615 -15.23 19.02 -43.66
CA MET A 615 -16.39 19.37 -44.50
C MET A 615 -16.20 20.73 -45.16
N ARG A 616 -15.75 21.75 -44.41
CA ARG A 616 -15.44 23.08 -44.97
C ARG A 616 -14.33 23.02 -46.01
N HIS A 617 -13.27 22.23 -45.79
CA HIS A 617 -12.20 22.05 -46.77
C HIS A 617 -12.68 21.32 -48.04
N ALA A 618 -13.51 20.28 -47.90
CA ALA A 618 -14.10 19.58 -49.03
C ALA A 618 -15.02 20.49 -49.87
N ILE A 619 -15.84 21.32 -49.21
CA ILE A 619 -16.69 22.32 -49.87
C ILE A 619 -15.85 23.41 -50.56
N ALA A 620 -14.76 23.88 -49.92
CA ALA A 620 -13.83 24.84 -50.50
C ALA A 620 -13.12 24.28 -51.74
N ALA A 621 -12.62 23.05 -51.68
CA ALA A 621 -12.02 22.36 -52.83
C ALA A 621 -13.02 22.18 -53.98
N ARG A 622 -14.29 21.87 -53.67
CA ARG A 622 -15.37 21.76 -54.66
C ARG A 622 -15.73 23.10 -55.29
N THR A 623 -15.74 24.18 -54.51
CA THR A 623 -16.02 25.54 -55.02
C THR A 623 -14.88 26.10 -55.84
N GLU A 624 -13.62 25.84 -55.48
CA GLU A 624 -12.44 26.19 -56.29
C GLU A 624 -12.42 25.40 -57.62
N MET A 625 -12.75 24.12 -57.59
CA MET A 625 -12.88 23.30 -58.80
C MET A 625 -14.04 23.77 -59.68
N ARG A 626 -15.20 24.10 -59.09
CA ARG A 626 -16.31 24.73 -59.81
C ARG A 626 -15.91 26.08 -60.38
N GLN A 627 -15.17 26.92 -59.66
CA GLN A 627 -14.67 28.20 -60.18
C GLN A 627 -13.64 28.03 -61.29
N ARG A 628 -12.80 26.99 -61.28
CA ARG A 628 -11.91 26.67 -62.43
C ARG A 628 -12.69 26.15 -63.63
N VAL A 629 -13.70 25.29 -63.42
CA VAL A 629 -14.54 24.76 -64.49
C VAL A 629 -15.45 25.86 -65.05
N TYR A 630 -16.15 26.61 -64.22
CA TYR A 630 -16.92 27.80 -64.61
C TYR A 630 -16.01 28.89 -65.18
N GLY A 631 -14.81 29.12 -64.64
CA GLY A 631 -13.82 30.00 -65.25
C GLY A 631 -13.45 29.54 -66.65
N SER A 632 -13.22 28.25 -66.87
CA SER A 632 -12.94 27.69 -68.20
C SER A 632 -14.14 27.74 -69.15
N VAL A 633 -15.37 27.54 -68.64
CA VAL A 633 -16.62 27.52 -69.40
C VAL A 633 -17.10 28.94 -69.72
N PHE A 634 -17.03 29.89 -68.79
CA PHE A 634 -17.36 31.29 -69.00
C PHE A 634 -16.31 32.02 -69.84
N SER A 635 -15.02 31.65 -69.74
CA SER A 635 -13.99 32.14 -70.68
C SER A 635 -14.19 31.60 -72.09
N ALA A 636 -14.72 30.38 -72.24
CA ALA A 636 -15.04 29.77 -73.54
C ALA A 636 -16.36 30.29 -74.15
N LEU A 637 -17.29 30.82 -73.35
CA LEU A 637 -18.62 31.27 -73.80
C LEU A 637 -18.82 32.80 -73.86
N GLY A 638 -17.83 33.61 -73.45
CA GLY A 638 -17.87 35.07 -73.66
C GLY A 638 -19.04 35.80 -72.97
N LEU A 639 -19.49 35.34 -71.80
CA LEU A 639 -20.66 35.88 -71.07
C LEU A 639 -20.27 36.56 -69.76
N GLY A 640 -19.33 37.50 -69.80
CA GLY A 640 -18.75 38.16 -68.61
C GLY A 640 -19.67 39.17 -67.90
N LEU A 641 -20.76 39.63 -68.50
CA LEU A 641 -21.54 40.77 -67.96
C LEU A 641 -22.92 40.41 -67.37
N ALA A 642 -23.50 39.26 -67.69
CA ALA A 642 -24.82 38.86 -67.16
C ALA A 642 -24.75 38.05 -65.84
N ALA A 643 -23.60 37.44 -65.54
CA ALA A 643 -23.44 36.55 -64.38
C ALA A 643 -23.49 37.28 -63.03
N ASN A 644 -23.11 38.57 -62.99
CA ASN A 644 -22.99 39.31 -61.73
C ASN A 644 -24.35 39.64 -61.09
N HIS A 645 -25.42 39.78 -61.90
CA HIS A 645 -26.77 40.12 -61.39
C HIS A 645 -27.59 38.91 -60.90
N ILE A 646 -27.16 37.69 -61.22
CA ILE A 646 -27.83 36.45 -60.77
C ILE A 646 -27.17 35.91 -59.49
N TRP A 647 -25.90 36.27 -59.23
CA TRP A 647 -25.10 35.71 -58.15
C TRP A 647 -25.36 36.33 -56.77
N GLU A 648 -25.70 37.61 -56.68
CA GLU A 648 -25.93 38.29 -55.39
C GLU A 648 -27.13 37.73 -54.59
N PRO A 649 -28.30 37.45 -55.17
CA PRO A 649 -29.45 36.91 -54.42
C PRO A 649 -29.24 35.46 -53.94
N ILE A 650 -28.44 34.68 -54.69
CA ILE A 650 -28.14 33.27 -54.38
C ILE A 650 -27.10 33.18 -53.26
N ARG A 651 -26.16 34.13 -53.21
CA ARG A 651 -25.11 34.21 -52.20
C ARG A 651 -25.66 34.58 -50.81
N GLU A 652 -26.66 35.45 -50.71
CA GLU A 652 -27.29 35.81 -49.42
C GLU A 652 -28.11 34.65 -48.82
N TRP A 653 -28.68 33.78 -49.65
CA TRP A 653 -29.53 32.67 -49.19
C TRP A 653 -28.75 31.40 -48.81
N LEU A 654 -27.56 31.20 -49.39
CA LEU A 654 -26.64 30.08 -49.07
C LEU A 654 -25.80 30.31 -47.79
N THR A 655 -25.79 31.53 -47.24
CA THR A 655 -24.97 31.89 -46.07
C THR A 655 -25.71 31.83 -44.72
N MET A 656 -26.87 31.15 -44.66
CA MET A 656 -27.61 30.99 -43.40
C MET A 656 -26.73 30.26 -42.37
N ASN A 657 -26.29 31.00 -41.34
CA ASN A 657 -25.22 30.62 -40.41
C ASN A 657 -25.68 29.51 -39.45
N SER A 658 -24.77 28.60 -39.07
CA SER A 658 -24.94 27.58 -38.03
C SER A 658 -25.57 28.07 -36.71
N TYR A 659 -25.45 29.36 -36.40
CA TYR A 659 -26.06 29.99 -35.23
C TYR A 659 -27.61 30.01 -35.28
N GLU A 660 -28.20 30.21 -36.46
CA GLU A 660 -29.67 30.19 -36.64
C GLU A 660 -30.23 28.75 -36.62
N TRP A 661 -29.41 27.77 -37.02
CA TRP A 661 -29.70 26.35 -36.88
C TRP A 661 -29.69 25.87 -35.42
N GLN A 662 -28.73 26.32 -34.62
CA GLN A 662 -28.68 26.07 -33.17
C GLN A 662 -29.91 26.67 -32.47
N LEU A 663 -30.33 27.88 -32.83
CA LEU A 663 -31.50 28.55 -32.26
C LEU A 663 -32.84 27.85 -32.57
N LYS A 664 -32.94 27.10 -33.67
CA LYS A 664 -34.12 26.27 -33.98
C LYS A 664 -34.14 24.95 -33.21
N LEU A 665 -32.99 24.29 -33.07
CA LEU A 665 -32.85 23.02 -32.31
C LEU A 665 -33.10 23.17 -30.80
N PHE A 666 -32.82 24.34 -30.22
CA PHE A 666 -33.06 24.61 -28.80
C PHE A 666 -34.48 25.13 -28.48
N LYS A 667 -35.32 25.40 -29.48
CA LYS A 667 -36.65 26.01 -29.28
C LYS A 667 -37.84 25.05 -29.38
N GLU A 668 -37.66 23.83 -29.90
CA GLU A 668 -38.77 22.87 -30.04
C GLU A 668 -38.69 21.75 -29.00
N SER A 669 -39.74 21.65 -28.17
CA SER A 669 -40.03 20.52 -27.29
C SER A 669 -41.30 19.83 -27.79
N PRO A 670 -41.27 18.52 -28.07
CA PRO A 670 -40.13 17.62 -27.97
C PRO A 670 -39.13 17.79 -29.13
N ALA A 671 -37.89 17.31 -28.93
CA ALA A 671 -36.85 17.33 -29.96
C ALA A 671 -37.27 16.51 -31.20
N PRO A 672 -36.96 16.98 -32.43
CA PRO A 672 -37.37 16.30 -33.67
C PRO A 672 -36.68 14.94 -33.86
N ASP A 673 -37.40 14.00 -34.45
CA ASP A 673 -36.93 12.63 -34.73
C ASP A 673 -35.79 12.62 -35.76
N VAL A 674 -34.87 11.65 -35.62
CA VAL A 674 -33.74 11.41 -36.54
C VAL A 674 -34.23 11.22 -37.98
N HIS A 675 -35.42 10.64 -38.17
CA HIS A 675 -36.03 10.51 -39.49
C HIS A 675 -36.53 11.84 -40.08
N GLU A 676 -37.03 12.76 -39.26
CA GLU A 676 -37.42 14.12 -39.73
C GLU A 676 -36.20 14.96 -40.08
N LEU A 677 -35.13 14.88 -39.28
CA LEU A 677 -33.85 15.56 -39.57
C LEU A 677 -33.21 15.04 -40.87
N ALA A 678 -33.28 13.73 -41.12
CA ALA A 678 -32.82 13.12 -42.37
C ALA A 678 -33.70 13.51 -43.58
N ALA A 679 -35.03 13.62 -43.39
CA ALA A 679 -35.97 14.01 -44.44
C ALA A 679 -35.79 15.48 -44.87
N ILE A 680 -35.54 16.38 -43.93
CA ILE A 680 -35.28 17.80 -44.20
C ILE A 680 -33.93 17.95 -44.94
N ALA A 681 -32.88 17.23 -44.53
CA ALA A 681 -31.61 17.21 -45.25
C ALA A 681 -31.74 16.66 -46.68
N HIS A 682 -32.58 15.64 -46.88
CA HIS A 682 -32.87 15.07 -48.19
C HIS A 682 -33.68 16.03 -49.09
N GLN A 683 -34.56 16.86 -48.52
CA GLN A 683 -35.29 17.89 -49.29
C GLN A 683 -34.37 19.00 -49.80
N VAL A 684 -33.33 19.38 -49.05
CA VAL A 684 -32.32 20.37 -49.50
C VAL A 684 -31.49 19.83 -50.67
N ALA A 685 -31.10 18.55 -50.63
CA ALA A 685 -30.37 17.91 -51.72
C ALA A 685 -31.18 17.83 -53.04
N ASN A 686 -32.49 17.55 -52.94
CA ASN A 686 -33.38 17.55 -54.10
C ASN A 686 -33.60 18.96 -54.70
N TYR A 687 -33.46 20.02 -53.89
CA TYR A 687 -33.59 21.40 -54.34
C TYR A 687 -32.39 21.87 -55.19
N GLU A 688 -31.18 21.38 -54.91
CA GLU A 688 -30.00 21.62 -55.77
C GLU A 688 -30.18 21.01 -57.17
N LEU A 689 -30.78 19.81 -57.26
CA LEU A 689 -31.10 19.15 -58.53
C LEU A 689 -32.16 19.90 -59.35
N ALA A 690 -33.19 20.44 -58.69
CA ALA A 690 -34.21 21.26 -59.34
C ALA A 690 -33.60 22.56 -59.91
N THR A 691 -32.67 23.18 -59.17
CA THR A 691 -32.01 24.43 -59.58
C THR A 691 -31.07 24.20 -60.77
N VAL A 692 -30.34 23.07 -60.80
CA VAL A 692 -29.56 22.64 -61.96
C VAL A 692 -30.47 22.33 -63.16
N GLY A 693 -31.62 21.69 -62.93
CA GLY A 693 -32.61 21.43 -63.98
C GLY A 693 -33.16 22.70 -64.62
N VAL A 694 -33.40 23.75 -63.82
CA VAL A 694 -33.83 25.08 -64.33
C VAL A 694 -32.72 25.74 -65.15
N VAL A 695 -31.46 25.70 -64.68
CA VAL A 695 -30.32 26.29 -65.42
C VAL A 695 -30.06 25.56 -66.74
N VAL A 696 -30.16 24.23 -66.77
CA VAL A 696 -30.05 23.42 -67.99
C VAL A 696 -31.23 23.70 -68.93
N GLY A 697 -32.45 23.82 -68.38
CA GLY A 697 -33.65 24.17 -69.15
C GLY A 697 -33.54 25.55 -69.81
N PHE A 698 -33.05 26.56 -69.10
CA PHE A 698 -32.81 27.90 -69.66
C PHE A 698 -31.65 27.93 -70.66
N SER A 699 -30.62 27.11 -70.45
CA SER A 699 -29.49 26.99 -71.40
C SER A 699 -29.92 26.30 -72.71
N LEU A 700 -30.78 25.29 -72.63
CA LEU A 700 -31.40 24.63 -73.79
C LEU A 700 -32.38 25.56 -74.52
N LEU A 701 -33.17 26.35 -73.77
CA LEU A 701 -34.07 27.35 -74.36
C LEU A 701 -33.28 28.45 -75.08
N GLY A 702 -32.17 28.92 -74.49
CA GLY A 702 -31.24 29.86 -75.10
C GLY A 702 -30.56 29.30 -76.36
N PHE A 703 -30.17 28.02 -76.33
CA PHE A 703 -29.62 27.32 -77.50
C PHE A 703 -30.65 27.13 -78.62
N ILE A 704 -31.90 26.81 -78.29
CA ILE A 704 -33.01 26.68 -79.25
C ILE A 704 -33.36 28.05 -79.84
N LEU A 705 -33.38 29.12 -79.04
CA LEU A 705 -33.59 30.49 -79.53
C LEU A 705 -32.44 30.94 -80.43
N TYR A 706 -31.19 30.65 -80.07
CA TYR A 706 -30.01 30.94 -80.89
C TYR A 706 -30.03 30.19 -82.23
N TRP A 707 -30.41 28.91 -82.21
CA TRP A 707 -30.51 28.06 -83.41
C TRP A 707 -31.70 28.45 -84.31
N ARG A 708 -32.83 28.88 -83.73
CA ARG A 708 -34.05 29.21 -84.46
C ARG A 708 -34.12 30.64 -84.96
N PHE A 709 -33.42 31.58 -84.33
CA PHE A 709 -33.38 32.99 -84.75
C PHE A 709 -32.10 33.40 -85.48
N GLY A 710 -31.15 32.48 -85.70
CA GLY A 710 -30.12 32.60 -86.75
C GLY A 710 -29.46 33.98 -86.83
N ILE A 711 -28.92 34.49 -85.72
CA ILE A 711 -28.07 35.68 -85.75
C ILE A 711 -26.71 35.24 -86.27
N ARG A 712 -26.57 35.17 -87.60
CA ARG A 712 -25.26 35.13 -88.25
C ARG A 712 -24.59 36.47 -87.99
N GLY A 713 -23.48 36.46 -87.24
CA GLY A 713 -22.57 37.58 -87.23
C GLY A 713 -22.00 37.75 -88.63
N GLU A 714 -22.36 38.84 -89.31
CA GLU A 714 -21.50 39.39 -90.35
C GLU A 714 -20.38 40.17 -89.65
N SER A 715 -19.17 39.88 -90.11
CA SER A 715 -17.92 40.53 -89.73
C SER A 715 -17.97 42.04 -89.97
N HIS A 716 -17.86 42.82 -88.90
CA HIS A 716 -16.96 43.97 -88.78
C HIS A 716 -16.68 44.28 -87.32
#